data_AF-A0A2S6GPB1-F1
#
_entry.id   AF-A0A2S6GPB1-F1
#
_cell.length_a   1.000
_cell.length_b   1.000
_cell.length_c   1.000
_cell.angle_alpha   90.00
_cell.angle_beta   90.00
_cell.angle_gamma   90.00
#
_symmetry.space_group_name_H-M   'P 1'
#
loop_
_entity.id
_entity.type
_entity.pdbx_description
1 polymer ?
#
loop_
_entity_poly.entity_id
_entity_poly.type
_entity_poly.pdbx_seq_one_letter_code
_entity_poly.pdbx_strand_id
1 'polypeptide(L)'
;MPQLSSYAQLKKLRTVLAIAQGTKLLSTLHKEAEETVSHDQAKRVTYMTELFSRIHREIFSDWKEQATVNHRPGAMTDAAKRKAFREAIECLVLNDENNIDSAVFDKNGFVMHTENIGERLARFYRQMRNVRPFSYGNRLTLDFFMTALGNLPAFKSVYEPGIDFRRLESTDAISLHDTQSSHEAVTLAFQHALDPTRTQSLNNIANGYGQWPENKTFIFGIPFLSQKTADGIECLVSVNGGLVPFAGIQKELFLAGKHLADYPRSAADNVIGYLPNTEALRAPGKHDIDGISIDADGAAPLFCLDINLLTGLRSPAHTELMELLRRCAGNKAGIFDLVSQNGLKDALMLASDGDERLARAVEIAYDRLSVIIEKLELAKQAIFAGKTPDPQPKLFMSMGGAGSGKTAVEEIAAAQCGDNFVITSLDEFRKISDLYQVLTAASHHSDDYVYVEPFATRLRSLVAEHAIAHGFNILYDGTGIPYKPRYTAIVEQFKAAGFQTQITAVDAFLVKPEGREDELPRSAVVCSVKQRFEQTGRALPWVVTIDKHIRAPDSFLTALQHSALEKISLFANDGDRDKHYLVAESFDLNDEDIRALHRNQLSSSLSSHFKTIIERHPQSVLKKLANDDADSIEQWLKRNPVFKESNVGYQIYRTQNHYRGLLIYNVRRMADFIEKRQLNPNASGEEGLLHKSENLAFHVDPQAKEAWITRLQDAPLP
;
A
#
# COMPACT_ATOMS: atom_id res chain seq x y z
N MET A 1 26.46 -26.69 -10.83
CA MET A 1 26.61 -25.93 -9.58
C MET A 1 26.35 -26.88 -8.42
N PRO A 2 27.09 -26.80 -7.30
CA PRO A 2 26.74 -27.54 -6.09
C PRO A 2 25.29 -27.20 -5.67
N GLN A 3 24.56 -28.20 -5.17
CA GLN A 3 23.17 -28.06 -4.81
C GLN A 3 23.07 -27.24 -3.50
N LEU A 4 22.91 -25.93 -3.63
CA LEU A 4 22.77 -25.02 -2.49
C LEU A 4 21.58 -25.45 -1.63
N SER A 5 21.77 -25.55 -0.32
CA SER A 5 20.71 -25.92 0.64
C SER A 5 19.54 -24.94 0.61
N SER A 6 19.80 -23.66 0.32
CA SER A 6 18.81 -22.59 0.20
C SER A 6 18.13 -22.50 -1.17
N TYR A 7 18.50 -23.34 -2.15
CA TYR A 7 18.08 -23.18 -3.55
C TYR A 7 16.56 -23.11 -3.73
N ALA A 8 15.80 -23.96 -3.04
CA ALA A 8 14.35 -23.98 -3.15
C ALA A 8 13.70 -22.65 -2.71
N GLN A 9 14.11 -22.13 -1.55
CA GLN A 9 13.60 -20.88 -1.01
C GLN A 9 14.06 -19.66 -1.82
N LEU A 10 15.30 -19.64 -2.29
CA LEU A 10 15.79 -18.58 -3.19
C LEU A 10 15.06 -18.60 -4.54
N LYS A 11 14.77 -19.78 -5.10
CA LYS A 11 13.98 -19.92 -6.32
C LYS A 11 12.55 -19.38 -6.13
N LYS A 12 11.93 -19.67 -4.98
CA LYS A 12 10.61 -19.13 -4.61
C LYS A 12 10.66 -17.60 -4.53
N LEU A 13 11.61 -17.04 -3.74
CA LEU A 13 11.80 -15.59 -3.62
C LEU A 13 11.98 -14.90 -4.97
N ARG A 14 12.84 -15.45 -5.85
CA ARG A 14 13.03 -14.93 -7.22
C ARG A 14 11.73 -14.90 -8.01
N THR A 15 10.93 -15.96 -7.90
CA THR A 15 9.69 -16.12 -8.66
C THR A 15 8.65 -15.11 -8.21
N VAL A 16 8.46 -14.93 -6.89
CA VAL A 16 7.47 -13.99 -6.35
C VAL A 16 7.85 -12.53 -6.60
N LEU A 17 9.16 -12.19 -6.54
CA LEU A 17 9.66 -10.89 -6.99
C LEU A 17 9.34 -10.64 -8.47
N ALA A 18 9.56 -11.65 -9.31
CA ALA A 18 9.30 -11.51 -10.74
C ALA A 18 7.82 -11.39 -11.09
N ILE A 19 6.94 -12.10 -10.39
CA ILE A 19 5.48 -11.92 -10.54
C ILE A 19 5.10 -10.49 -10.09
N ALA A 20 5.63 -10.02 -8.97
CA ALA A 20 5.37 -8.67 -8.48
C ALA A 20 5.83 -7.58 -9.47
N GLN A 21 6.99 -7.73 -10.12
CA GLN A 21 7.42 -6.85 -11.20
C GLN A 21 6.58 -7.01 -12.47
N GLY A 22 6.17 -8.23 -12.81
CA GLY A 22 5.30 -8.53 -13.96
C GLY A 22 3.98 -7.76 -13.90
N THR A 23 3.30 -7.74 -12.74
CA THR A 23 2.04 -6.99 -12.58
C THR A 23 2.19 -5.50 -12.93
N LYS A 24 3.34 -4.89 -12.63
CA LYS A 24 3.65 -3.50 -12.98
C LYS A 24 3.99 -3.35 -14.46
N LEU A 25 4.83 -4.24 -14.98
CA LEU A 25 5.26 -4.23 -16.38
C LEU A 25 4.08 -4.39 -17.33
N LEU A 26 3.11 -5.25 -17.02
CA LEU A 26 1.97 -5.51 -17.90
C LEU A 26 1.14 -4.24 -18.11
N SER A 27 0.84 -3.51 -17.03
CA SER A 27 0.13 -2.23 -17.11
C SER A 27 0.93 -1.15 -17.88
N THR A 28 2.26 -1.17 -17.82
CA THR A 28 3.11 -0.28 -18.61
C THR A 28 3.07 -0.65 -20.09
N LEU A 29 3.25 -1.93 -20.43
CA LEU A 29 3.23 -2.40 -21.82
C LEU A 29 1.87 -2.19 -22.48
N HIS A 30 0.76 -2.32 -21.74
CA HIS A 30 -0.57 -2.00 -22.27
C HIS A 30 -0.68 -0.54 -22.71
N LYS A 31 -0.10 0.41 -21.95
CA LYS A 31 -0.08 1.83 -22.33
C LYS A 31 0.83 2.11 -23.52
N GLU A 32 1.96 1.41 -23.61
CA GLU A 32 2.92 1.57 -24.70
C GLU A 32 2.46 0.89 -26.01
N ALA A 33 1.61 -0.14 -25.93
CA ALA A 33 1.21 -0.95 -27.08
C ALA A 33 0.44 -0.14 -28.14
N GLU A 34 -0.21 0.96 -27.76
CA GLU A 34 -0.91 1.89 -28.66
C GLU A 34 0.03 2.56 -29.70
N GLU A 35 1.34 2.61 -29.43
CA GLU A 35 2.34 3.26 -30.30
C GLU A 35 2.92 2.30 -31.37
N THR A 36 2.57 1.01 -31.37
CA THR A 36 3.27 -0.05 -32.14
C THR A 36 2.65 -0.41 -33.51
N VAL A 37 1.81 0.47 -34.06
CA VAL A 37 0.97 0.23 -35.25
C VAL A 37 1.76 0.15 -36.57
N SER A 38 3.04 0.56 -36.63
CA SER A 38 3.78 0.82 -37.89
C SER A 38 4.93 -0.14 -38.26
N HIS A 39 4.96 -1.37 -37.74
CA HIS A 39 6.08 -2.31 -38.00
C HIS A 39 5.82 -3.31 -39.15
N ASP A 40 6.68 -3.27 -40.18
CA ASP A 40 6.84 -4.29 -41.23
C ASP A 40 7.40 -5.63 -40.67
N GLN A 41 7.48 -6.69 -41.49
CA GLN A 41 7.93 -8.04 -41.06
C GLN A 41 9.29 -8.05 -40.33
N ALA A 42 10.32 -7.39 -40.87
CA ALA A 42 11.65 -7.38 -40.27
C ALA A 42 11.67 -6.62 -38.94
N LYS A 43 10.93 -5.50 -38.88
CA LYS A 43 10.73 -4.74 -37.65
C LYS A 43 9.92 -5.54 -36.62
N ARG A 44 8.94 -6.35 -37.03
CA ARG A 44 8.12 -7.17 -36.13
C ARG A 44 8.92 -8.28 -35.45
N VAL A 45 9.75 -9.01 -36.19
CA VAL A 45 10.65 -10.04 -35.61
C VAL A 45 11.63 -9.41 -34.62
N THR A 46 12.19 -8.25 -34.98
CA THR A 46 13.10 -7.48 -34.12
C THR A 46 12.40 -7.01 -32.85
N TYR A 47 11.22 -6.41 -32.98
CA TYR A 47 10.39 -5.96 -31.87
C TYR A 47 10.04 -7.12 -30.91
N MET A 48 9.59 -8.27 -31.43
CA MET A 48 9.23 -9.42 -30.60
C MET A 48 10.43 -10.02 -29.87
N THR A 49 11.59 -10.04 -30.52
CA THR A 49 12.87 -10.43 -29.91
C THR A 49 13.26 -9.50 -28.76
N GLU A 50 13.15 -8.19 -28.98
CA GLU A 50 13.43 -7.17 -27.98
C GLU A 50 12.43 -7.21 -26.82
N LEU A 51 11.14 -7.41 -27.12
CA LEU A 51 10.07 -7.54 -26.13
C LEU A 51 10.32 -8.72 -25.20
N PHE A 52 10.62 -9.92 -25.72
CA PHE A 52 10.91 -11.10 -24.90
C PHE A 52 12.12 -10.86 -23.98
N SER A 53 13.18 -10.25 -24.52
CA SER A 53 14.39 -9.92 -23.76
C SER A 53 14.15 -8.82 -22.71
N ARG A 54 13.33 -7.81 -23.05
CA ARG A 54 12.90 -6.73 -22.15
C ARG A 54 12.08 -7.27 -21.00
N ILE A 55 11.10 -8.15 -21.28
CA ILE A 55 10.29 -8.81 -20.25
C ILE A 55 11.19 -9.49 -19.22
N HIS A 56 12.10 -10.37 -19.65
CA HIS A 56 13.01 -11.03 -18.72
C HIS A 56 13.91 -10.04 -17.98
N ARG A 57 14.40 -9.00 -18.64
CA ARG A 57 15.26 -7.98 -18.03
C ARG A 57 14.54 -7.25 -16.89
N GLU A 58 13.29 -6.86 -17.11
CA GLU A 58 12.53 -6.05 -16.16
C GLU A 58 11.96 -6.89 -15.02
N ILE A 59 11.34 -8.04 -15.30
CA ILE A 59 10.73 -8.86 -14.24
C ILE A 59 11.78 -9.51 -13.33
N PHE A 60 13.00 -9.79 -13.81
CA PHE A 60 14.09 -10.34 -12.99
C PHE A 60 15.14 -9.30 -12.58
N SER A 61 14.83 -8.00 -12.67
CA SER A 61 15.76 -6.91 -12.33
C SER A 61 16.28 -6.98 -10.88
N ASP A 62 15.43 -7.38 -9.93
CA ASP A 62 15.76 -7.56 -8.51
C ASP A 62 16.71 -8.75 -8.24
N TRP A 63 16.95 -9.62 -9.23
CA TRP A 63 17.76 -10.83 -9.07
C TRP A 63 19.16 -10.70 -9.69
N LYS A 64 19.49 -9.57 -10.33
CA LYS A 64 20.68 -9.44 -11.19
C LYS A 64 22.04 -9.59 -10.49
N GLU A 65 22.13 -9.28 -9.19
CA GLU A 65 23.38 -9.26 -8.40
C GLU A 65 23.56 -10.50 -7.50
N GLN A 66 22.78 -11.56 -7.73
CA GLN A 66 22.80 -12.77 -6.91
C GLN A 66 23.99 -13.67 -7.26
N ALA A 67 24.62 -14.31 -6.26
CA ALA A 67 25.77 -15.19 -6.48
C ALA A 67 25.46 -16.39 -7.38
N THR A 68 24.19 -16.80 -7.44
CA THR A 68 23.74 -17.93 -8.28
C THR A 68 23.52 -17.56 -9.74
N VAL A 69 23.66 -16.27 -10.10
CA VAL A 69 23.37 -15.78 -11.45
C VAL A 69 24.60 -15.87 -12.33
N ASN A 70 24.46 -16.50 -13.49
CA ASN A 70 25.52 -16.67 -14.48
C ASN A 70 25.35 -15.78 -15.72
N HIS A 71 24.27 -14.99 -15.80
CA HIS A 71 24.04 -14.00 -16.85
C HIS A 71 23.18 -12.83 -16.36
N ARG A 72 23.37 -11.64 -16.94
CA ARG A 72 22.48 -10.50 -16.68
C ARG A 72 21.05 -10.83 -17.14
N PRO A 73 20.00 -10.39 -16.42
CA PRO A 73 18.63 -10.51 -16.89
C PRO A 73 18.46 -9.97 -18.33
N GLY A 74 17.80 -10.74 -19.20
CA GLY A 74 17.59 -10.41 -20.60
C GLY A 74 18.77 -10.73 -21.53
N ALA A 75 19.95 -11.10 -21.00
CA ALA A 75 21.09 -11.50 -21.80
C ALA A 75 21.07 -13.01 -22.07
N MET A 76 21.01 -13.40 -23.35
CA MET A 76 21.11 -14.78 -23.80
C MET A 76 22.58 -15.09 -24.10
N THR A 77 23.27 -15.84 -23.25
CA THR A 77 24.72 -16.07 -23.38
C THR A 77 25.09 -17.21 -24.34
N ASP A 78 24.21 -18.21 -24.48
CA ASP A 78 24.41 -19.37 -25.35
C ASP A 78 24.06 -19.05 -26.82
N ALA A 79 25.05 -19.17 -27.72
CA ALA A 79 24.89 -18.84 -29.14
C ALA A 79 23.91 -19.76 -29.88
N ALA A 80 23.91 -21.06 -29.57
CA ALA A 80 23.02 -22.02 -30.21
C ALA A 80 21.57 -21.75 -29.80
N LYS A 81 21.34 -21.49 -28.51
CA LYS A 81 20.01 -21.12 -28.02
C LYS A 81 19.54 -19.77 -28.54
N ARG A 82 20.43 -18.78 -28.68
CA ARG A 82 20.10 -17.49 -29.33
C ARG A 82 19.61 -17.68 -30.76
N LYS A 83 20.28 -18.54 -31.53
CA LYS A 83 19.88 -18.84 -32.91
C LYS A 83 18.50 -19.52 -32.94
N ALA A 84 18.33 -20.59 -32.17
CA ALA A 84 17.05 -21.31 -32.10
C ALA A 84 15.89 -20.44 -31.57
N PHE A 85 16.18 -19.53 -30.63
CA PHE A 85 15.22 -18.52 -30.17
C PHE A 85 14.76 -17.60 -31.30
N ARG A 86 15.71 -17.07 -32.08
CA ARG A 86 15.40 -16.17 -33.18
C ARG A 86 14.60 -16.87 -34.28
N GLU A 87 14.96 -18.11 -34.61
CA GLU A 87 14.23 -18.96 -35.55
C GLU A 87 12.78 -19.20 -35.05
N ALA A 88 12.59 -19.48 -33.76
CA ALA A 88 11.24 -19.66 -33.19
C ALA A 88 10.39 -18.37 -33.23
N ILE A 89 10.99 -17.20 -32.99
CA ILE A 89 10.29 -15.90 -33.13
C ILE A 89 9.96 -15.60 -34.59
N GLU A 90 10.87 -15.91 -35.52
CA GLU A 90 10.65 -15.77 -36.96
C GLU A 90 9.45 -16.61 -37.43
N CYS A 91 9.25 -17.81 -36.89
CA CYS A 91 8.11 -18.67 -37.22
C CYS A 91 6.74 -18.01 -36.96
N LEU A 92 6.66 -16.95 -36.15
CA LEU A 92 5.43 -16.20 -35.93
C LEU A 92 5.07 -15.29 -37.11
N VAL A 93 6.00 -14.95 -38.01
CA VAL A 93 5.76 -14.05 -39.14
C VAL A 93 5.86 -14.81 -40.46
N LEU A 94 4.85 -14.68 -41.31
CA LEU A 94 4.75 -15.41 -42.58
C LEU A 94 5.95 -15.11 -43.48
N ASN A 95 6.69 -16.15 -43.83
CA ASN A 95 7.86 -16.12 -44.71
C ASN A 95 7.68 -17.17 -45.82
N ASP A 96 6.86 -16.79 -46.81
CA ASP A 96 6.42 -17.66 -47.93
C ASP A 96 5.71 -18.95 -47.47
N GLU A 97 5.65 -19.99 -48.31
CA GLU A 97 4.97 -21.26 -48.02
C GLU A 97 5.63 -22.06 -46.89
N ASN A 98 6.84 -21.68 -46.46
CA ASN A 98 7.67 -22.46 -45.53
C ASN A 98 7.13 -22.53 -44.09
N ASN A 99 6.31 -21.56 -43.68
CA ASN A 99 5.76 -21.48 -42.31
C ASN A 99 4.27 -21.11 -42.27
N ILE A 100 3.54 -21.38 -43.36
CA ILE A 100 2.12 -21.04 -43.49
C ILE A 100 1.26 -21.65 -42.39
N ASP A 101 1.67 -22.78 -41.80
CA ASP A 101 0.95 -23.47 -40.72
C ASP A 101 1.36 -23.04 -39.30
N SER A 102 2.32 -22.13 -39.16
CA SER A 102 2.77 -21.62 -37.84
C SER A 102 2.69 -20.11 -37.68
N ALA A 103 2.69 -19.36 -38.78
CA ALA A 103 2.68 -17.90 -38.74
C ALA A 103 1.40 -17.33 -38.11
N VAL A 104 1.55 -16.32 -37.27
CA VAL A 104 0.45 -15.53 -36.68
C VAL A 104 0.31 -14.19 -37.39
N PHE A 105 1.42 -13.65 -37.89
CA PHE A 105 1.48 -12.39 -38.62
C PHE A 105 1.73 -12.63 -40.12
N ASP A 106 1.17 -11.79 -40.99
CA ASP A 106 1.48 -11.77 -42.42
C ASP A 106 2.83 -11.06 -42.71
N LYS A 107 3.21 -10.99 -44.00
CA LYS A 107 4.44 -10.30 -44.45
C LYS A 107 4.45 -8.80 -44.18
N ASN A 108 3.28 -8.20 -43.97
CA ASN A 108 3.13 -6.78 -43.65
C ASN A 108 3.10 -6.54 -42.13
N GLY A 109 3.15 -7.61 -41.32
CA GLY A 109 3.14 -7.54 -39.87
C GLY A 109 1.74 -7.41 -39.26
N PHE A 110 0.67 -7.65 -40.02
CA PHE A 110 -0.70 -7.74 -39.52
C PHE A 110 -1.02 -9.14 -39.01
N VAL A 111 -1.87 -9.25 -38.00
CA VAL A 111 -2.32 -10.55 -37.50
C VAL A 111 -3.27 -11.20 -38.50
N MET A 112 -3.07 -12.50 -38.76
CA MET A 112 -3.91 -13.28 -39.66
C MET A 112 -5.06 -13.91 -38.89
N HIS A 113 -6.27 -13.82 -39.45
CA HIS A 113 -7.42 -14.59 -38.97
C HIS A 113 -7.31 -16.03 -39.47
N THR A 114 -7.25 -17.00 -38.56
CA THR A 114 -7.10 -18.43 -38.87
C THR A 114 -7.91 -19.25 -37.87
N GLU A 115 -8.60 -20.29 -38.34
CA GLU A 115 -9.39 -21.19 -37.48
C GLU A 115 -8.51 -21.97 -36.50
N ASN A 116 -7.24 -22.22 -36.84
CA ASN A 116 -6.29 -22.98 -36.03
C ASN A 116 -5.30 -22.10 -35.22
N ILE A 117 -5.69 -20.87 -34.85
CA ILE A 117 -4.83 -19.96 -34.08
C ILE A 117 -4.28 -20.60 -32.79
N GLY A 118 -5.08 -21.39 -32.07
CA GLY A 118 -4.64 -22.10 -30.86
C GLY A 118 -3.50 -23.08 -31.14
N GLU A 119 -3.53 -23.77 -32.27
CA GLU A 119 -2.49 -24.72 -32.69
C GLU A 119 -1.18 -23.99 -33.01
N ARG A 120 -1.27 -22.86 -33.73
CA ARG A 120 -0.12 -22.01 -34.08
C ARG A 120 0.59 -21.49 -32.82
N LEU A 121 -0.18 -20.98 -31.86
CA LEU A 121 0.33 -20.52 -30.56
C LEU A 121 0.95 -21.67 -29.75
N ALA A 122 0.30 -22.84 -29.74
CA ALA A 122 0.82 -24.03 -29.07
C ALA A 122 2.15 -24.51 -29.66
N ARG A 123 2.29 -24.50 -30.99
CA ARG A 123 3.53 -24.85 -31.69
C ARG A 123 4.66 -23.90 -31.27
N PHE A 124 4.42 -22.59 -31.32
CA PHE A 124 5.38 -21.58 -30.86
C PHE A 124 5.77 -21.77 -29.39
N TYR A 125 4.78 -21.94 -28.51
CA TYR A 125 5.01 -22.10 -27.07
C TYR A 125 5.88 -23.33 -26.77
N ARG A 126 5.59 -24.48 -27.40
CA ARG A 126 6.39 -25.71 -27.23
C ARG A 126 7.82 -25.55 -27.73
N GLN A 127 8.01 -24.91 -28.89
CA GLN A 127 9.36 -24.60 -29.41
C GLN A 127 10.14 -23.74 -28.41
N MET A 128 9.55 -22.64 -27.94
CA MET A 128 10.16 -21.72 -26.98
C MET A 128 10.48 -22.39 -25.63
N ARG A 129 9.58 -23.25 -25.15
CA ARG A 129 9.76 -24.07 -23.94
C ARG A 129 10.98 -24.99 -24.03
N ASN A 130 11.31 -25.47 -25.22
CA ASN A 130 12.49 -26.32 -25.46
C ASN A 130 13.77 -25.50 -25.60
N VAL A 131 13.72 -24.35 -26.28
CA VAL A 131 14.90 -23.47 -26.48
C VAL A 131 15.49 -23.00 -25.16
N ARG A 132 14.64 -22.56 -24.22
CA ARG A 132 15.04 -22.03 -22.90
C ARG A 132 16.24 -21.07 -22.99
N PRO A 133 16.05 -19.89 -23.62
CA PRO A 133 17.14 -18.97 -23.97
C PRO A 133 17.89 -18.42 -22.74
N PHE A 134 17.29 -18.46 -21.56
CA PHE A 134 17.87 -18.01 -20.30
C PHE A 134 18.22 -19.19 -19.38
N SER A 135 19.10 -18.99 -18.40
CA SER A 135 19.42 -20.03 -17.42
C SER A 135 18.32 -20.21 -16.35
N TYR A 136 17.54 -19.16 -16.10
CA TYR A 136 16.41 -19.14 -15.18
C TYR A 136 15.23 -18.37 -15.78
N GLY A 137 14.07 -18.42 -15.12
CA GLY A 137 12.96 -17.52 -15.45
C GLY A 137 12.17 -17.79 -16.74
N ASN A 138 12.68 -18.64 -17.65
CA ASN A 138 12.09 -18.87 -18.98
C ASN A 138 10.58 -19.08 -18.99
N ARG A 139 10.04 -19.92 -18.09
CA ARG A 139 8.61 -20.24 -18.04
C ARG A 139 7.77 -18.98 -17.80
N LEU A 140 8.09 -18.23 -16.74
CA LEU A 140 7.37 -17.02 -16.39
C LEU A 140 7.51 -15.94 -17.48
N THR A 141 8.70 -15.82 -18.08
CA THR A 141 8.91 -14.91 -19.23
C THR A 141 8.05 -15.30 -20.43
N LEU A 142 7.93 -16.60 -20.72
CA LEU A 142 7.13 -17.09 -21.84
C LEU A 142 5.63 -16.88 -21.59
N ASP A 143 5.13 -17.22 -20.41
CA ASP A 143 3.71 -17.00 -20.05
C ASP A 143 3.35 -15.50 -20.14
N PHE A 144 4.25 -14.64 -19.63
CA PHE A 144 4.11 -13.19 -19.74
C PHE A 144 4.13 -12.73 -21.19
N PHE A 145 5.05 -13.23 -22.00
CA PHE A 145 5.16 -12.88 -23.42
C PHE A 145 3.90 -13.25 -24.20
N MET A 146 3.31 -14.43 -23.96
CA MET A 146 2.04 -14.82 -24.60
C MET A 146 0.90 -13.89 -24.21
N THR A 147 0.82 -13.52 -22.93
CA THR A 147 -0.19 -12.56 -22.44
C THR A 147 0.02 -11.17 -23.05
N ALA A 148 1.27 -10.71 -23.16
CA ALA A 148 1.60 -9.44 -23.80
C ALA A 148 1.27 -9.45 -25.30
N LEU A 149 1.59 -10.54 -26.00
CA LEU A 149 1.25 -10.76 -27.41
C LEU A 149 -0.26 -10.69 -27.65
N GLY A 150 -1.05 -11.40 -26.84
CA GLY A 150 -2.51 -11.38 -26.92
C GLY A 150 -3.15 -10.03 -26.59
N ASN A 151 -2.39 -9.11 -25.99
CA ASN A 151 -2.84 -7.76 -25.66
C ASN A 151 -2.38 -6.68 -26.64
N LEU A 152 -1.60 -7.03 -27.67
CA LEU A 152 -1.25 -6.09 -28.72
C LEU A 152 -2.53 -5.62 -29.44
N PRO A 153 -2.68 -4.32 -29.77
CA PRO A 153 -3.83 -3.83 -30.52
C PRO A 153 -4.07 -4.59 -31.83
N ALA A 154 -2.99 -4.93 -32.55
CA ALA A 154 -3.06 -5.71 -33.78
C ALA A 154 -3.56 -7.15 -33.57
N PHE A 155 -3.34 -7.73 -32.39
CA PHE A 155 -3.89 -9.05 -32.05
C PHE A 155 -5.36 -8.93 -31.67
N LYS A 156 -5.70 -7.97 -30.80
CA LYS A 156 -7.09 -7.72 -30.38
C LYS A 156 -8.00 -7.25 -31.52
N SER A 157 -7.48 -6.66 -32.60
CA SER A 157 -8.29 -6.33 -33.77
C SER A 157 -8.78 -7.55 -34.56
N VAL A 158 -8.18 -8.73 -34.34
CA VAL A 158 -8.55 -9.98 -35.01
C VAL A 158 -9.14 -10.99 -34.02
N TYR A 159 -8.53 -11.08 -32.84
CA TYR A 159 -8.95 -11.94 -31.73
C TYR A 159 -9.26 -11.05 -30.51
N GLU A 160 -10.40 -10.37 -30.57
CA GLU A 160 -10.84 -9.37 -29.57
C GLU A 160 -10.70 -9.81 -28.11
N PRO A 161 -11.04 -11.07 -27.73
CA PRO A 161 -10.88 -11.54 -26.36
C PRO A 161 -9.44 -11.61 -25.84
N GLY A 162 -8.44 -11.56 -26.73
CA GLY A 162 -7.02 -11.73 -26.42
C GLY A 162 -6.68 -13.08 -25.77
N ILE A 163 -5.46 -13.20 -25.27
CA ILE A 163 -4.98 -14.38 -24.52
C ILE A 163 -5.06 -14.08 -23.02
N ASP A 164 -5.84 -14.88 -22.28
CA ASP A 164 -5.97 -14.77 -20.83
C ASP A 164 -5.88 -16.14 -20.16
N PHE A 165 -4.77 -16.42 -19.45
CA PHE A 165 -4.58 -17.72 -18.82
C PHE A 165 -5.42 -17.93 -17.54
N ARG A 166 -6.24 -16.96 -17.12
CA ARG A 166 -7.25 -17.21 -16.08
C ARG A 166 -8.38 -18.12 -16.58
N ARG A 167 -8.53 -18.26 -17.89
CA ARG A 167 -9.55 -19.10 -18.56
C ARG A 167 -9.14 -20.58 -18.69
N LEU A 168 -7.93 -20.93 -18.27
CA LEU A 168 -7.42 -22.30 -18.32
C LEU A 168 -8.15 -23.21 -17.33
N GLU A 169 -8.26 -24.50 -17.69
CA GLU A 169 -8.58 -25.57 -16.74
C GLU A 169 -7.33 -25.99 -15.95
N SER A 170 -7.53 -26.73 -14.85
CA SER A 170 -6.42 -27.19 -14.00
C SER A 170 -5.44 -28.09 -14.77
N THR A 171 -5.94 -28.95 -15.67
CA THR A 171 -5.13 -29.81 -16.53
C THR A 171 -4.36 -29.04 -17.60
N ASP A 172 -4.87 -27.89 -18.04
CA ASP A 172 -4.20 -27.05 -19.04
C ASP A 172 -2.93 -26.41 -18.47
N ALA A 173 -3.01 -25.91 -17.23
CA ALA A 173 -1.87 -25.31 -16.55
C ALA A 173 -0.71 -26.32 -16.40
N ILE A 174 -1.04 -27.58 -16.06
CA ILE A 174 -0.07 -28.68 -16.05
C ILE A 174 0.47 -28.92 -17.46
N SER A 175 -0.42 -29.02 -18.45
CA SER A 175 -0.06 -29.32 -19.85
C SER A 175 0.87 -28.27 -20.47
N LEU A 176 0.66 -26.98 -20.18
CA LEU A 176 1.54 -25.89 -20.64
C LEU A 176 2.96 -26.09 -20.12
N HIS A 177 3.13 -26.55 -18.88
CA HIS A 177 4.44 -26.53 -18.22
C HIS A 177 5.16 -27.88 -18.17
N ASP A 178 4.47 -28.99 -18.40
CA ASP A 178 5.08 -30.30 -18.58
C ASP A 178 5.71 -30.43 -19.98
N THR A 179 7.00 -30.73 -20.04
CA THR A 179 7.74 -30.89 -21.29
C THR A 179 7.27 -32.08 -22.11
N GLN A 180 6.62 -33.06 -21.49
CA GLN A 180 6.09 -34.26 -22.14
C GLN A 180 4.68 -34.09 -22.72
N SER A 181 4.02 -32.97 -22.47
CA SER A 181 2.66 -32.74 -22.99
C SER A 181 2.60 -32.83 -24.51
N SER A 182 1.51 -33.47 -24.98
CA SER A 182 1.21 -33.61 -26.40
C SER A 182 0.95 -32.26 -27.06
N HIS A 183 1.00 -32.21 -28.39
CA HIS A 183 0.70 -30.97 -29.10
C HIS A 183 -0.76 -30.56 -28.86
N GLU A 184 -1.66 -31.54 -28.90
CA GLU A 184 -3.10 -31.40 -28.76
C GLU A 184 -3.47 -30.81 -27.40
N ALA A 185 -2.83 -31.29 -26.32
CA ALA A 185 -3.07 -30.78 -24.97
C ALA A 185 -2.67 -29.29 -24.83
N VAL A 186 -1.55 -28.88 -25.43
CA VAL A 186 -1.13 -27.47 -25.43
C VAL A 186 -2.04 -26.63 -26.34
N THR A 187 -2.49 -27.18 -27.47
CA THR A 187 -3.47 -26.53 -28.35
C THR A 187 -4.79 -26.26 -27.63
N LEU A 188 -5.30 -27.25 -26.90
CA LEU A 188 -6.52 -27.11 -26.09
C LEU A 188 -6.37 -26.01 -25.04
N ALA A 189 -5.23 -25.96 -24.34
CA ALA A 189 -4.95 -24.89 -23.38
C ALA A 189 -5.01 -23.48 -24.01
N PHE A 190 -4.50 -23.30 -25.22
CA PHE A 190 -4.62 -22.01 -25.93
C PHE A 190 -6.03 -21.72 -26.43
N GLN A 191 -6.78 -22.75 -26.84
CA GLN A 191 -8.20 -22.60 -27.18
C GLN A 191 -9.00 -22.11 -25.96
N HIS A 192 -8.78 -22.70 -24.78
CA HIS A 192 -9.38 -22.25 -23.54
C HIS A 192 -8.94 -20.82 -23.16
N ALA A 193 -7.67 -20.47 -23.31
CA ALA A 193 -7.16 -19.11 -23.03
C ALA A 193 -7.76 -18.03 -23.96
N LEU A 194 -8.18 -18.40 -25.17
CA LEU A 194 -8.80 -17.51 -26.16
C LEU A 194 -10.33 -17.42 -26.02
N ASP A 195 -10.97 -18.34 -25.28
CA ASP A 195 -12.42 -18.45 -25.17
C ASP A 195 -13.00 -17.48 -24.11
N PRO A 196 -13.68 -16.39 -24.51
CA PRO A 196 -14.19 -15.40 -23.56
C PRO A 196 -15.27 -15.97 -22.62
N THR A 197 -15.96 -17.05 -23.00
CA THR A 197 -17.06 -17.63 -22.20
C THR A 197 -16.57 -18.29 -20.91
N ARG A 198 -15.26 -18.57 -20.82
CA ARG A 198 -14.60 -19.14 -19.64
C ARG A 198 -14.16 -18.09 -18.61
N THR A 199 -14.39 -16.81 -18.88
CA THR A 199 -13.98 -15.71 -18.00
C THR A 199 -14.75 -15.77 -16.68
N GLN A 200 -14.02 -15.84 -15.57
CA GLN A 200 -14.61 -15.82 -14.24
C GLN A 200 -14.58 -14.42 -13.66
N SER A 201 -15.69 -14.01 -13.04
CA SER A 201 -15.82 -12.72 -12.38
C SER A 201 -15.60 -12.84 -10.87
N LEU A 202 -15.14 -11.75 -10.25
CA LEU A 202 -15.06 -11.65 -8.80
C LEU A 202 -16.49 -11.56 -8.22
N ASN A 203 -16.90 -12.59 -7.50
CA ASN A 203 -18.21 -12.62 -6.83
C ASN A 203 -18.13 -11.89 -5.48
N ASN A 204 -18.38 -10.59 -5.48
CA ASN A 204 -18.44 -9.81 -4.26
C ASN A 204 -19.78 -10.01 -3.53
N ILE A 205 -19.70 -10.36 -2.24
CA ILE A 205 -20.86 -10.43 -1.35
C ILE A 205 -20.92 -9.11 -0.58
N ALA A 206 -22.07 -8.44 -0.61
CA ALA A 206 -22.27 -7.20 0.13
C ALA A 206 -21.95 -7.42 1.62
N ASN A 207 -21.11 -6.54 2.18
CA ASN A 207 -20.66 -6.60 3.57
C ASN A 207 -19.99 -7.93 3.97
N GLY A 208 -19.30 -8.63 3.05
CA GLY A 208 -18.61 -9.89 3.34
C GLY A 208 -17.59 -9.83 4.50
N TYR A 209 -17.13 -8.63 4.86
CA TYR A 209 -16.25 -8.38 6.00
C TYR A 209 -16.98 -7.97 7.30
N GLY A 210 -18.26 -7.59 7.22
CA GLY A 210 -19.05 -7.01 8.31
C GLY A 210 -19.57 -5.61 7.97
N GLN A 211 -20.65 -5.21 8.65
CA GLN A 211 -21.23 -3.88 8.57
C GLN A 211 -20.89 -3.11 9.85
N TRP A 212 -20.32 -1.91 9.69
CA TRP A 212 -20.05 -1.01 10.81
C TRP A 212 -21.20 -0.03 10.96
N PRO A 213 -21.55 0.41 12.19
CA PRO A 213 -22.54 1.45 12.38
C PRO A 213 -22.13 2.73 11.66
N GLU A 214 -22.99 3.20 10.78
CA GLU A 214 -22.87 4.51 10.11
C GLU A 214 -24.07 5.36 10.50
N ASN A 215 -24.07 5.86 11.73
CA ASN A 215 -25.20 6.62 12.25
C ASN A 215 -25.25 8.01 11.58
N LYS A 216 -25.85 8.06 10.39
CA LYS A 216 -26.02 9.28 9.59
C LYS A 216 -27.43 9.34 9.00
N THR A 217 -27.98 10.55 8.92
CA THR A 217 -29.29 10.82 8.32
C THR A 217 -29.17 12.02 7.40
N PHE A 218 -29.80 11.94 6.22
CA PHE A 218 -29.80 13.04 5.25
C PHE A 218 -31.01 13.95 5.43
N ILE A 219 -30.78 15.27 5.47
CA ILE A 219 -31.82 16.29 5.34
C ILE A 219 -31.50 17.11 4.09
N PHE A 220 -32.39 17.10 3.09
CA PHE A 220 -32.19 17.81 1.81
C PHE A 220 -30.83 17.53 1.15
N GLY A 221 -30.36 16.28 1.23
CA GLY A 221 -29.06 15.86 0.70
C GLY A 221 -27.86 16.26 1.55
N ILE A 222 -28.06 16.89 2.71
CA ILE A 222 -27.01 17.22 3.68
C ILE A 222 -26.93 16.11 4.74
N PRO A 223 -25.77 15.45 4.92
CA PRO A 223 -25.61 14.42 5.93
C PRO A 223 -25.38 15.02 7.33
N PHE A 224 -26.20 14.59 8.28
CA PHE A 224 -26.05 14.90 9.70
C PHE A 224 -25.73 13.62 10.49
N LEU A 225 -24.97 13.79 11.56
CA LEU A 225 -24.76 12.74 12.55
C LEU A 225 -26.11 12.42 13.21
N SER A 226 -26.45 11.15 13.27
CA SER A 226 -27.70 10.70 13.89
C SER A 226 -27.43 9.69 15.00
N GLN A 227 -28.45 9.42 15.80
CA GLN A 227 -28.45 8.35 16.78
C GLN A 227 -29.88 7.92 17.07
N LYS A 228 -30.06 6.65 17.43
CA LYS A 228 -31.34 6.14 17.94
C LYS A 228 -31.27 6.01 19.47
N THR A 229 -32.22 6.61 20.19
CA THR A 229 -32.30 6.48 21.65
C THR A 229 -32.66 5.05 22.07
N ALA A 230 -32.51 4.73 23.37
CA ALA A 230 -32.93 3.44 23.92
C ALA A 230 -34.44 3.16 23.70
N ASP A 231 -35.26 4.21 23.69
CA ASP A 231 -36.70 4.15 23.42
C ASP A 231 -37.04 4.10 21.92
N GLY A 232 -36.02 4.04 21.06
CA GLY A 232 -36.18 3.91 19.62
C GLY A 232 -36.48 5.21 18.88
N ILE A 233 -36.26 6.37 19.51
CA ILE A 233 -36.48 7.69 18.87
C ILE A 233 -35.27 8.01 17.99
N GLU A 234 -35.53 8.36 16.72
CA GLU A 234 -34.50 8.83 15.81
C GLU A 234 -34.18 10.29 16.09
N CYS A 235 -32.91 10.55 16.40
CA CYS A 235 -32.39 11.88 16.75
C CYS A 235 -31.25 12.27 15.81
N LEU A 236 -31.12 13.57 15.57
CA LEU A 236 -29.86 14.16 15.13
C LEU A 236 -29.03 14.57 16.35
N VAL A 237 -27.73 14.63 16.15
CA VAL A 237 -26.76 14.95 17.20
C VAL A 237 -26.27 16.38 17.02
N SER A 238 -26.24 17.18 18.09
CA SER A 238 -25.57 18.50 18.12
C SER A 238 -24.08 18.38 18.43
N VAL A 239 -23.30 19.42 18.14
CA VAL A 239 -21.83 19.40 18.34
C VAL A 239 -21.39 19.29 19.80
N ASN A 240 -22.28 19.51 20.77
CA ASN A 240 -22.03 19.25 22.19
C ASN A 240 -22.63 17.91 22.67
N GLY A 241 -23.07 17.05 21.74
CA GLY A 241 -23.60 15.71 22.01
C GLY A 241 -25.10 15.64 22.32
N GLY A 242 -25.85 16.74 22.19
CA GLY A 242 -27.30 16.76 22.41
C GLY A 242 -28.08 15.96 21.38
N LEU A 243 -29.15 15.28 21.82
CA LEU A 243 -30.03 14.47 20.99
C LEU A 243 -31.31 15.24 20.67
N VAL A 244 -31.47 15.63 19.41
CA VAL A 244 -32.61 16.39 18.91
C VAL A 244 -33.50 15.46 18.08
N PRO A 245 -34.77 15.19 18.48
CA PRO A 245 -35.66 14.32 17.73
C PRO A 245 -35.85 14.80 16.29
N PHE A 246 -35.73 13.88 15.34
CA PHE A 246 -35.86 14.19 13.92
C PHE A 246 -37.23 14.82 13.58
N ALA A 247 -38.29 14.36 14.26
CA ALA A 247 -39.64 14.89 14.10
C ALA A 247 -39.79 16.36 14.52
N GLY A 248 -38.92 16.87 15.39
CA GLY A 248 -38.93 18.26 15.87
C GLY A 248 -38.16 19.24 14.96
N ILE A 249 -37.51 18.74 13.91
CA ILE A 249 -36.68 19.58 13.03
C ILE A 249 -37.55 20.21 11.96
N GLN A 250 -37.76 21.52 12.07
CA GLN A 250 -38.47 22.31 11.08
C GLN A 250 -37.63 22.41 9.80
N LYS A 251 -38.20 21.91 8.70
CA LYS A 251 -37.53 21.82 7.40
C LYS A 251 -37.26 23.20 6.80
N GLU A 252 -38.02 24.21 7.20
CA GLU A 252 -37.91 25.60 6.74
C GLU A 252 -36.64 26.30 7.24
N LEU A 253 -35.91 25.72 8.20
CA LEU A 253 -34.68 26.31 8.76
C LEU A 253 -33.49 26.23 7.79
N PHE A 254 -33.50 25.32 6.83
CA PHE A 254 -32.38 25.10 5.89
C PHE A 254 -32.56 25.91 4.59
N LEU A 255 -32.40 27.23 4.70
CA LEU A 255 -32.48 28.15 3.56
C LEU A 255 -31.27 28.00 2.61
N ALA A 256 -31.53 27.93 1.31
CA ALA A 256 -30.50 27.97 0.27
C ALA A 256 -29.74 29.30 0.30
N GLY A 257 -28.42 29.26 0.16
CA GLY A 257 -27.55 30.45 0.12
C GLY A 257 -27.03 30.95 1.48
N LYS A 258 -27.49 30.40 2.61
CA LYS A 258 -26.91 30.66 3.94
C LYS A 258 -25.85 29.62 4.29
N HIS A 259 -24.89 30.01 5.14
CA HIS A 259 -23.92 29.08 5.70
C HIS A 259 -24.51 28.30 6.88
N LEU A 260 -24.00 27.09 7.09
CA LEU A 260 -24.45 26.22 8.19
C LEU A 260 -24.26 26.86 9.57
N ALA A 261 -23.22 27.69 9.74
CA ALA A 261 -22.96 28.43 10.97
C ALA A 261 -24.04 29.46 11.30
N ASP A 262 -24.82 29.90 10.30
CA ASP A 262 -25.84 30.95 10.45
C ASP A 262 -27.26 30.37 10.60
N TYR A 263 -27.41 29.03 10.62
CA TYR A 263 -28.72 28.42 10.89
C TYR A 263 -29.11 28.59 12.36
N PRO A 264 -30.40 28.90 12.66
CA PRO A 264 -30.85 29.10 14.02
C PRO A 264 -30.54 27.89 14.90
N ARG A 265 -29.98 28.16 16.09
CA ARG A 265 -29.63 27.14 17.08
C ARG A 265 -30.85 26.61 17.85
N SER A 266 -32.07 27.00 17.44
CA SER A 266 -33.37 26.62 18.03
C SER A 266 -33.65 25.12 18.05
N ALA A 267 -32.83 24.31 17.37
CA ALA A 267 -32.82 22.86 17.56
C ALA A 267 -32.44 22.45 19.01
N ALA A 268 -31.70 23.29 19.73
CA ALA A 268 -31.29 23.06 21.10
C ALA A 268 -32.45 23.05 22.11
N ASP A 269 -33.54 23.78 21.82
CA ASP A 269 -34.74 23.82 22.68
C ASP A 269 -35.46 22.47 22.75
N ASN A 270 -35.16 21.57 21.81
CA ASN A 270 -35.76 20.24 21.68
C ASN A 270 -34.81 19.11 22.06
N VAL A 271 -33.72 19.39 22.77
CA VAL A 271 -32.78 18.34 23.22
C VAL A 271 -33.45 17.46 24.27
N ILE A 272 -33.64 16.18 23.95
CA ILE A 272 -34.30 15.20 24.83
C ILE A 272 -33.30 14.36 25.65
N GLY A 273 -32.00 14.59 25.47
CA GLY A 273 -30.92 13.88 26.13
C GLY A 273 -29.57 14.17 25.50
N TYR A 274 -28.52 13.50 25.98
CA TYR A 274 -27.17 13.65 25.44
C TYR A 274 -26.52 12.29 25.20
N LEU A 275 -25.62 12.25 24.23
CA LEU A 275 -24.73 11.12 24.02
C LEU A 275 -23.86 10.89 25.27
N PRO A 276 -23.63 9.63 25.67
CA PRO A 276 -22.74 9.32 26.79
C PRO A 276 -21.30 9.73 26.49
N ASN A 277 -20.51 10.01 27.53
CA ASN A 277 -19.10 10.40 27.42
C ASN A 277 -18.89 11.75 26.71
N THR A 278 -19.88 12.63 26.69
CA THR A 278 -19.79 14.00 26.14
C THR A 278 -19.94 15.09 27.20
N GLU A 279 -19.97 14.73 28.48
CA GLU A 279 -20.22 15.63 29.61
C GLU A 279 -19.16 16.73 29.71
N ALA A 280 -17.90 16.40 29.38
CA ALA A 280 -16.80 17.36 29.36
C ALA A 280 -16.99 18.48 28.31
N LEU A 281 -17.81 18.26 27.28
CA LEU A 281 -18.15 19.26 26.26
C LEU A 281 -19.16 20.32 26.77
N ARG A 282 -19.74 20.08 27.95
CA ARG A 282 -20.72 20.95 28.60
C ARG A 282 -20.26 21.36 30.01
N ALA A 283 -18.96 21.24 30.30
CA ALA A 283 -18.40 21.65 31.58
C ALA A 283 -18.59 23.17 31.78
N PRO A 284 -18.79 23.64 33.02
CA PRO A 284 -18.91 25.08 33.29
C PRO A 284 -17.71 25.86 32.72
N GLY A 285 -18.00 26.91 31.93
CA GLY A 285 -16.98 27.73 31.28
C GLY A 285 -16.53 27.23 29.90
N LYS A 286 -17.00 26.07 29.43
CA LYS A 286 -16.75 25.61 28.06
C LYS A 286 -17.81 26.15 27.12
N HIS A 287 -17.43 27.17 26.35
CA HIS A 287 -18.31 27.88 25.42
C HIS A 287 -17.91 27.69 23.95
N ASP A 288 -17.01 26.75 23.66
CA ASP A 288 -16.59 26.41 22.31
C ASP A 288 -16.30 24.90 22.15
N ILE A 289 -16.54 24.39 20.95
CA ILE A 289 -16.22 23.01 20.51
C ILE A 289 -15.41 23.11 19.22
N ASP A 290 -14.08 22.93 19.27
CA ASP A 290 -13.18 23.12 18.11
C ASP A 290 -13.47 24.42 17.31
N GLY A 291 -13.68 25.54 18.02
CA GLY A 291 -13.99 26.85 17.42
C GLY A 291 -15.45 27.06 17.02
N ILE A 292 -16.37 26.15 17.36
CA ILE A 292 -17.81 26.37 17.24
C ILE A 292 -18.34 26.91 18.56
N SER A 293 -18.77 28.17 18.59
CA SER A 293 -19.33 28.79 19.81
C SER A 293 -20.59 28.07 20.27
N ILE A 294 -20.74 27.87 21.58
CA ILE A 294 -21.94 27.40 22.26
C ILE A 294 -22.57 28.60 22.97
N ASP A 295 -23.89 28.74 22.87
CA ASP A 295 -24.61 29.82 23.55
C ASP A 295 -24.57 29.66 25.08
N ALA A 296 -24.83 30.75 25.81
CA ALA A 296 -24.77 30.75 27.27
C ALA A 296 -25.78 29.79 27.95
N ASP A 297 -26.87 29.47 27.25
CA ASP A 297 -27.89 28.50 27.66
C ASP A 297 -27.54 27.05 27.28
N GLY A 298 -26.38 26.83 26.62
CA GLY A 298 -25.93 25.52 26.16
C GLY A 298 -26.42 25.15 24.76
N ALA A 299 -27.11 26.05 24.05
CA ALA A 299 -27.56 25.80 22.70
C ALA A 299 -26.38 25.65 21.72
N ALA A 300 -26.42 24.57 20.94
CA ALA A 300 -25.36 24.20 20.02
C ALA A 300 -25.94 23.75 18.66
N PRO A 301 -25.26 24.03 17.55
CA PRO A 301 -25.71 23.62 16.23
C PRO A 301 -25.68 22.09 16.05
N LEU A 302 -26.50 21.61 15.10
CA LEU A 302 -26.48 20.21 14.66
C LEU A 302 -25.13 19.85 14.03
N PHE A 303 -24.66 18.63 14.29
CA PHE A 303 -23.41 18.11 13.75
C PHE A 303 -23.61 17.68 12.30
N CYS A 304 -23.15 18.52 11.37
CA CYS A 304 -23.14 18.24 9.95
C CYS A 304 -21.82 17.58 9.52
N LEU A 305 -21.93 16.46 8.80
CA LEU A 305 -20.81 15.68 8.30
C LEU A 305 -20.23 16.22 6.99
N ASP A 306 -20.94 17.14 6.31
CA ASP A 306 -20.51 17.79 5.05
C ASP A 306 -19.97 19.22 5.29
N ILE A 307 -19.12 19.36 6.31
CA ILE A 307 -18.42 20.62 6.60
C ILE A 307 -16.92 20.32 6.74
N ASN A 308 -16.08 21.18 6.17
CA ASN A 308 -14.65 21.17 6.47
C ASN A 308 -14.44 21.55 7.95
N LEU A 309 -13.91 20.61 8.73
CA LEU A 309 -13.67 20.77 10.17
C LEU A 309 -12.84 22.02 10.53
N LEU A 310 -11.86 22.40 9.69
CA LEU A 310 -10.99 23.53 9.97
C LEU A 310 -11.70 24.87 9.75
N THR A 311 -12.47 24.99 8.67
CA THR A 311 -13.07 26.27 8.26
C THR A 311 -14.52 26.42 8.68
N GLY A 312 -15.22 25.33 9.02
CA GLY A 312 -16.66 25.37 9.29
C GLY A 312 -17.53 25.61 8.05
N LEU A 313 -16.96 25.46 6.85
CA LEU A 313 -17.63 25.71 5.57
C LEU A 313 -17.88 24.41 4.81
N ARG A 314 -18.98 24.35 4.04
CA ARG A 314 -19.22 23.27 3.07
C ARG A 314 -18.28 23.38 1.88
N SER A 315 -18.13 22.29 1.12
CA SER A 315 -17.22 22.19 -0.02
C SER A 315 -17.28 23.37 -1.02
N PRO A 316 -18.45 23.88 -1.45
CA PRO A 316 -18.49 25.02 -2.38
C PRO A 316 -17.90 26.30 -1.79
N ALA A 317 -18.35 26.71 -0.60
CA ALA A 317 -17.87 27.90 0.08
C ALA A 317 -16.39 27.80 0.50
N HIS A 318 -15.95 26.61 0.92
CA HIS A 318 -14.53 26.34 1.18
C HIS A 318 -13.69 26.50 -0.08
N THR A 319 -14.17 26.03 -1.23
CA THR A 319 -13.46 26.17 -2.51
C THR A 319 -13.31 27.63 -2.90
N GLU A 320 -14.38 28.42 -2.81
CA GLU A 320 -14.36 29.85 -3.11
C GLU A 320 -13.42 30.62 -2.16
N LEU A 321 -13.43 30.29 -0.86
CA LEU A 321 -12.48 30.84 0.11
C LEU A 321 -11.04 30.53 -0.29
N MET A 322 -10.74 29.29 -0.69
CA MET A 322 -9.39 28.91 -1.13
C MET A 322 -8.98 29.61 -2.43
N GLU A 323 -9.89 29.84 -3.35
CA GLU A 323 -9.63 30.64 -4.56
C GLU A 323 -9.34 32.11 -4.23
N LEU A 324 -10.13 32.71 -3.33
CA LEU A 324 -9.92 34.07 -2.86
C LEU A 324 -8.57 34.21 -2.15
N LEU A 325 -8.24 33.26 -1.28
CA LEU A 325 -6.96 33.20 -0.58
C LEU A 325 -5.79 33.11 -1.58
N ARG A 326 -5.91 32.30 -2.64
CA ARG A 326 -4.88 32.22 -3.69
C ARG A 326 -4.76 33.50 -4.52
N ARG A 327 -5.86 34.23 -4.74
CA ARG A 327 -5.83 35.54 -5.41
C ARG A 327 -5.10 36.59 -4.56
N CYS A 328 -5.30 36.59 -3.25
CA CYS A 328 -4.71 37.57 -2.33
C CYS A 328 -3.27 37.23 -1.91
N ALA A 329 -2.97 35.97 -1.62
CA ALA A 329 -1.69 35.53 -1.05
C ALA A 329 -0.87 34.59 -1.97
N GLY A 330 -1.37 34.33 -3.18
CA GLY A 330 -0.69 33.52 -4.20
C GLY A 330 -1.01 32.03 -4.16
N ASN A 331 -0.62 31.30 -5.21
CA ASN A 331 -1.00 29.90 -5.43
C ASN A 331 -0.51 28.89 -4.37
N LYS A 332 0.48 29.27 -3.55
CA LYS A 332 1.02 28.41 -2.48
C LYS A 332 0.39 28.69 -1.11
N ALA A 333 -0.49 29.68 -1.00
CA ALA A 333 -1.12 30.03 0.26
C ALA A 333 -2.02 28.87 0.74
N GLY A 334 -1.85 28.51 2.00
CA GLY A 334 -2.63 27.50 2.71
C GLY A 334 -3.69 28.13 3.60
N ILE A 335 -4.66 27.33 4.03
CA ILE A 335 -5.80 27.83 4.81
C ILE A 335 -5.40 28.51 6.13
N PHE A 336 -4.31 28.05 6.77
CA PHE A 336 -3.82 28.63 8.02
C PHE A 336 -3.16 30.00 7.83
N ASP A 337 -2.77 30.37 6.60
CA ASP A 337 -2.24 31.71 6.31
C ASP A 337 -3.25 32.80 6.67
N LEU A 338 -4.55 32.49 6.56
CA LEU A 338 -5.65 33.39 6.92
C LEU A 338 -5.53 33.96 8.34
N VAL A 339 -4.96 33.19 9.27
CA VAL A 339 -4.80 33.59 10.68
C VAL A 339 -3.35 33.93 11.00
N SER A 340 -2.37 33.31 10.35
CA SER A 340 -0.95 33.58 10.64
C SER A 340 -0.39 34.83 9.97
N GLN A 341 -1.06 35.37 8.95
CA GLN A 341 -0.62 36.59 8.24
C GLN A 341 -1.48 37.80 8.61
N ASN A 342 -0.83 38.79 9.24
CA ASN A 342 -1.49 40.04 9.65
C ASN A 342 -2.08 40.77 8.44
N GLY A 343 -3.36 41.17 8.54
CA GLY A 343 -4.06 41.92 7.50
C GLY A 343 -4.59 41.10 6.33
N LEU A 344 -4.33 39.78 6.29
CA LEU A 344 -4.82 38.93 5.20
C LEU A 344 -6.35 38.79 5.25
N LYS A 345 -6.95 38.68 6.44
CA LYS A 345 -8.42 38.73 6.62
C LYS A 345 -9.02 39.95 5.92
N ASP A 346 -8.50 41.14 6.21
CA ASP A 346 -9.03 42.40 5.65
C ASP A 346 -8.86 42.47 4.13
N ALA A 347 -7.74 41.94 3.61
CA ALA A 347 -7.51 41.83 2.18
C ALA A 347 -8.51 40.88 1.50
N LEU A 348 -8.84 39.74 2.10
CA LEU A 348 -9.90 38.84 1.61
C LEU A 348 -11.27 39.51 1.70
N MET A 349 -11.57 40.21 2.80
CA MET A 349 -12.83 40.93 2.94
C MET A 349 -13.00 41.97 1.84
N LEU A 350 -11.96 42.76 1.54
CA LEU A 350 -11.96 43.71 0.42
C LEU A 350 -12.13 43.01 -0.94
N ALA A 351 -11.44 41.88 -1.15
CA ALA A 351 -11.48 41.13 -2.39
C ALA A 351 -12.79 40.35 -2.63
N SER A 352 -13.66 40.27 -1.62
CA SER A 352 -15.01 39.71 -1.77
C SER A 352 -15.95 40.61 -2.58
N ASP A 353 -15.55 41.87 -2.85
CA ASP A 353 -16.22 42.81 -3.77
C ASP A 353 -17.73 42.97 -3.53
N GLY A 354 -18.13 42.99 -2.26
CA GLY A 354 -19.54 43.13 -1.86
C GLY A 354 -20.38 41.85 -1.90
N ASP A 355 -19.79 40.69 -2.21
CA ASP A 355 -20.46 39.40 -2.01
C ASP A 355 -20.55 39.09 -0.50
N GLU A 356 -21.71 39.41 0.09
CA GLU A 356 -22.00 39.20 1.52
C GLU A 356 -21.79 37.75 1.96
N ARG A 357 -22.10 36.77 1.09
CA ARG A 357 -21.96 35.36 1.41
C ARG A 357 -20.49 34.96 1.46
N LEU A 358 -19.67 35.46 0.53
CA LEU A 358 -18.24 35.19 0.53
C LEU A 358 -17.52 35.91 1.68
N ALA A 359 -17.87 37.17 1.96
CA ALA A 359 -17.39 37.91 3.12
C ALA A 359 -17.69 37.14 4.42
N ARG A 360 -18.93 36.66 4.56
CA ARG A 360 -19.33 35.83 5.71
C ARG A 360 -18.55 34.51 5.80
N ALA A 361 -18.22 33.89 4.67
CA ALA A 361 -17.39 32.68 4.65
C ALA A 361 -15.97 32.94 5.18
N VAL A 362 -15.37 34.09 4.85
CA VAL A 362 -14.06 34.52 5.36
C VAL A 362 -14.12 34.69 6.89
N GLU A 363 -15.16 35.34 7.41
CA GLU A 363 -15.36 35.51 8.86
C GLU A 363 -15.47 34.17 9.58
N ILE A 364 -16.38 33.29 9.13
CA ILE A 364 -16.60 31.97 9.74
C ILE A 364 -15.29 31.17 9.79
N ALA A 365 -14.55 31.17 8.68
CA ALA A 365 -13.28 30.46 8.61
C ALA A 365 -12.21 31.09 9.52
N TYR A 366 -12.07 32.41 9.52
CA TYR A 366 -11.09 33.12 10.33
C TYR A 366 -11.31 32.87 11.83
N ASP A 367 -12.55 33.02 12.31
CA ASP A 367 -12.87 32.88 13.73
C ASP A 367 -12.61 31.44 14.20
N ARG A 368 -13.05 30.46 13.40
CA ARG A 368 -12.85 29.04 13.72
C ARG A 368 -11.37 28.62 13.69
N LEU A 369 -10.63 29.06 12.67
CA LEU A 369 -9.20 28.75 12.55
C LEU A 369 -8.37 29.39 13.68
N SER A 370 -8.79 30.55 14.19
CA SER A 370 -8.11 31.24 15.30
C SER A 370 -8.16 30.41 16.59
N VAL A 371 -9.29 29.79 16.89
CA VAL A 371 -9.39 28.88 18.05
C VAL A 371 -8.63 27.58 17.79
N ILE A 372 -8.76 27.02 16.59
CA ILE A 372 -8.08 25.76 16.23
C ILE A 372 -6.56 25.91 16.31
N ILE A 373 -5.98 27.02 15.83
CA ILE A 373 -4.52 27.20 15.84
C ILE A 373 -3.98 27.30 17.26
N GLU A 374 -4.68 27.98 18.18
CA GLU A 374 -4.31 28.03 19.59
C GLU A 374 -4.33 26.62 20.22
N LYS A 375 -5.39 25.85 19.94
CA LYS A 375 -5.51 24.46 20.42
C LYS A 375 -4.37 23.57 19.90
N LEU A 376 -4.02 23.73 18.62
CA LEU A 376 -2.91 23.00 17.99
C LEU A 376 -1.55 23.39 18.60
N GLU A 377 -1.34 24.68 18.89
CA GLU A 377 -0.11 25.19 19.51
C GLU A 377 0.07 24.70 20.95
N LEU A 378 -1.00 24.70 21.75
CA LEU A 378 -1.00 24.13 23.10
C LEU A 378 -0.69 22.63 23.08
N ALA A 379 -1.32 21.89 22.16
CA ALA A 379 -1.04 20.46 21.99
C ALA A 379 0.42 20.21 21.58
N LYS A 380 0.97 21.01 20.66
CA LYS A 380 2.37 20.94 20.27
C LYS A 380 3.30 21.16 21.47
N GLN A 381 3.07 22.19 22.27
CA GLN A 381 3.89 22.47 23.46
C GLN A 381 3.87 21.29 24.45
N ALA A 382 2.70 20.70 24.69
CA ALA A 382 2.56 19.55 25.57
C ALA A 382 3.33 18.32 25.05
N ILE A 383 3.36 18.08 23.74
CA ILE A 383 4.08 16.94 23.13
C ILE A 383 5.60 17.02 23.35
N PHE A 384 6.17 18.24 23.32
CA PHE A 384 7.61 18.46 23.53
C PHE A 384 8.00 18.64 25.00
N ALA A 385 7.03 18.68 25.92
CA ALA A 385 7.31 18.87 27.34
C ALA A 385 8.27 17.79 27.87
N GLY A 386 9.38 18.22 28.47
CA GLY A 386 10.39 17.33 29.05
C GLY A 386 11.32 16.65 28.04
N LYS A 387 11.24 16.98 26.73
CA LYS A 387 12.16 16.47 25.71
C LYS A 387 13.32 17.44 25.49
N THR A 388 14.46 16.92 25.04
CA THR A 388 15.67 17.73 24.77
C THR A 388 16.19 17.49 23.35
N PRO A 389 16.68 18.53 22.65
CA PRO A 389 17.37 18.38 21.37
C PRO A 389 18.50 17.36 21.43
N ASP A 390 18.69 16.64 20.32
CA ASP A 390 19.74 15.65 20.14
C ASP A 390 20.76 16.17 19.11
N PRO A 391 22.08 16.09 19.36
CA PRO A 391 23.11 16.46 18.39
C PRO A 391 23.07 15.61 17.11
N GLN A 392 22.50 14.40 17.17
CA GLN A 392 22.33 13.49 16.05
C GLN A 392 20.88 13.00 16.00
N PRO A 393 19.94 13.88 15.63
CA PRO A 393 18.53 13.58 15.76
C PRO A 393 18.11 12.45 14.81
N LYS A 394 17.14 11.65 15.25
CA LYS A 394 16.69 10.44 14.56
C LYS A 394 15.22 10.54 14.17
N LEU A 395 14.92 10.13 12.94
CA LEU A 395 13.57 9.88 12.45
C LEU A 395 13.33 8.36 12.46
N PHE A 396 12.40 7.91 13.29
CA PHE A 396 11.87 6.55 13.26
C PHE A 396 10.51 6.57 12.59
N MET A 397 10.37 5.97 11.42
CA MET A 397 9.10 5.92 10.70
C MET A 397 8.56 4.50 10.69
N SER A 398 7.29 4.34 11.05
CA SER A 398 6.63 3.05 10.99
C SER A 398 6.09 2.75 9.58
N MET A 399 6.14 1.49 9.19
CA MET A 399 5.51 0.98 7.97
C MET A 399 4.74 -0.30 8.27
N GLY A 400 3.54 -0.45 7.73
CA GLY A 400 2.73 -1.66 7.92
C GLY A 400 1.24 -1.37 7.85
N GLY A 401 0.49 -2.40 7.44
CA GLY A 401 -0.96 -2.34 7.40
C GLY A 401 -1.58 -2.12 8.78
N ALA A 402 -2.87 -1.78 8.81
CA ALA A 402 -3.60 -1.73 10.07
C ALA A 402 -3.60 -3.11 10.75
N GLY A 403 -3.45 -3.14 12.08
CA GLY A 403 -3.41 -4.40 12.83
C GLY A 403 -2.10 -5.20 12.73
N SER A 404 -1.08 -4.74 11.98
CA SER A 404 0.20 -5.47 11.86
C SER A 404 1.07 -5.47 13.11
N GLY A 405 0.73 -4.66 14.13
CA GLY A 405 1.49 -4.51 15.38
C GLY A 405 2.75 -3.65 15.23
N LYS A 406 2.57 -2.38 14.87
CA LYS A 406 3.67 -1.41 14.70
C LYS A 406 4.34 -0.99 16.02
N THR A 407 3.96 -1.56 17.17
CA THR A 407 4.56 -1.28 18.48
C THR A 407 6.05 -1.62 18.53
N ALA A 408 6.53 -2.54 17.68
CA ALA A 408 7.96 -2.82 17.53
C ALA A 408 8.80 -1.57 17.18
N VAL A 409 8.20 -0.55 16.54
CA VAL A 409 8.91 0.69 16.19
C VAL A 409 9.19 1.54 17.44
N GLU A 410 8.26 1.55 18.40
CA GLU A 410 8.43 2.23 19.68
C GLU A 410 9.53 1.56 20.51
N GLU A 411 9.59 0.22 20.52
CA GLU A 411 10.67 -0.54 21.17
C GLU A 411 12.05 -0.15 20.63
N ILE A 412 12.17 -0.01 19.30
CA ILE A 412 13.42 0.40 18.64
C ILE A 412 13.78 1.86 18.95
N ALA A 413 12.79 2.75 18.97
CA ALA A 413 13.03 4.16 19.32
C ALA A 413 13.47 4.29 20.77
N ALA A 414 12.79 3.59 21.70
CA ALA A 414 13.13 3.56 23.12
C ALA A 414 14.52 2.97 23.37
N ALA A 415 14.90 1.88 22.69
CA ALA A 415 16.24 1.31 22.81
C ALA A 415 17.34 2.29 22.35
N GLN A 416 17.07 3.12 21.34
CA GLN A 416 18.07 4.02 20.76
C GLN A 416 18.10 5.44 21.36
N CYS A 417 17.02 5.87 22.02
CA CYS A 417 16.84 7.24 22.49
C CYS A 417 16.35 7.32 23.95
N GLY A 418 16.10 6.19 24.62
CA GLY A 418 15.35 6.17 25.88
C GLY A 418 13.98 6.83 25.68
N ASP A 419 13.54 7.61 26.66
CA ASP A 419 12.30 8.40 26.53
C ASP A 419 12.50 9.71 25.74
N ASN A 420 13.70 10.03 25.25
CA ASN A 420 13.97 11.31 24.59
C ASN A 420 13.61 11.29 23.09
N PHE A 421 12.34 11.06 22.79
CA PHE A 421 11.75 11.24 21.46
C PHE A 421 10.27 11.66 21.57
N VAL A 422 9.74 12.30 20.52
CA VAL A 422 8.31 12.64 20.40
C VAL A 422 7.59 11.70 19.45
N ILE A 423 6.32 11.41 19.71
CA ILE A 423 5.51 10.57 18.83
C ILE A 423 4.55 11.45 18.03
N THR A 424 4.53 11.25 16.71
CA THR A 424 3.58 11.89 15.80
C THR A 424 2.56 10.89 15.26
N SER A 425 1.55 10.59 16.07
CA SER A 425 0.48 9.65 15.72
C SER A 425 -0.79 10.40 15.30
N LEU A 426 -1.29 10.10 14.09
CA LEU A 426 -2.59 10.63 13.64
C LEU A 426 -3.72 10.14 14.54
N ASP A 427 -3.66 8.90 15.02
CA ASP A 427 -4.72 8.31 15.82
C ASP A 427 -4.82 8.99 17.20
N GLU A 428 -3.69 9.33 17.82
CA GLU A 428 -3.67 10.08 19.08
C GLU A 428 -4.06 11.55 18.87
N PHE A 429 -3.60 12.19 17.79
CA PHE A 429 -3.92 13.60 17.53
C PHE A 429 -5.40 13.84 17.21
N ARG A 430 -6.10 12.85 16.64
CA ARG A 430 -7.55 12.93 16.47
C ARG A 430 -8.29 13.05 17.81
N LYS A 431 -7.82 12.39 18.87
CA LYS A 431 -8.46 12.40 20.20
C LYS A 431 -8.45 13.77 20.87
N ILE A 432 -7.64 14.70 20.38
CA ILE A 432 -7.55 16.07 20.89
C ILE A 432 -8.73 16.93 20.37
N SER A 433 -9.34 16.57 19.24
CA SER A 433 -10.52 17.26 18.71
C SER A 433 -11.74 16.96 19.57
N ASP A 434 -12.50 18.01 19.94
CA ASP A 434 -13.77 17.85 20.65
C ASP A 434 -14.81 17.14 19.76
N LEU A 435 -14.80 17.42 18.45
CA LEU A 435 -15.72 16.80 17.49
C LEU A 435 -15.46 15.30 17.32
N TYR A 436 -14.22 14.85 17.47
CA TYR A 436 -13.89 13.41 17.51
C TYR A 436 -14.57 12.70 18.69
N GLN A 437 -14.67 13.34 19.85
CA GLN A 437 -15.37 12.80 21.02
C GLN A 437 -16.86 12.58 20.73
N VAL A 438 -17.50 13.49 19.99
CA VAL A 438 -18.93 13.35 19.61
C VAL A 438 -19.12 12.23 18.59
N LEU A 439 -18.28 12.16 17.56
CA LEU A 439 -18.34 11.10 16.54
C LEU A 439 -18.19 9.70 17.14
N THR A 440 -17.22 9.55 18.05
CA THR A 440 -17.00 8.29 18.77
C THR A 440 -18.15 7.95 19.72
N ALA A 441 -18.70 8.93 20.44
CA ALA A 441 -19.87 8.74 21.29
C ALA A 441 -21.14 8.35 20.50
N ALA A 442 -21.27 8.83 19.27
CA ALA A 442 -22.34 8.46 18.35
C ALA A 442 -22.10 7.11 17.64
N SER A 443 -21.02 6.38 17.95
CA SER A 443 -20.62 5.14 17.27
C SER A 443 -20.44 5.31 15.74
N HIS A 444 -20.02 6.49 15.29
CA HIS A 444 -19.82 6.79 13.88
C HIS A 444 -18.33 6.63 13.53
N HIS A 445 -17.96 5.51 12.89
CA HIS A 445 -16.55 5.09 12.75
C HIS A 445 -16.01 5.01 11.31
N SER A 446 -16.86 5.12 10.29
CA SER A 446 -16.40 5.07 8.90
C SER A 446 -15.85 6.42 8.43
N ASP A 447 -16.54 7.52 8.73
CA ASP A 447 -16.15 8.86 8.28
C ASP A 447 -15.45 9.71 9.35
N ASP A 448 -15.37 9.26 10.62
CA ASP A 448 -14.62 9.99 11.67
C ASP A 448 -13.15 10.19 11.26
N TYR A 449 -12.55 9.15 10.67
CA TYR A 449 -11.19 9.17 10.14
C TYR A 449 -10.95 10.31 9.16
N VAL A 450 -11.92 10.58 8.29
CA VAL A 450 -11.84 11.58 7.21
C VAL A 450 -12.22 12.97 7.75
N TYR A 451 -13.26 13.06 8.57
CA TYR A 451 -13.78 14.32 9.08
C TYR A 451 -12.75 15.06 9.96
N VAL A 452 -12.09 14.35 10.88
CA VAL A 452 -11.07 14.96 11.76
C VAL A 452 -9.64 14.84 11.22
N GLU A 453 -9.44 14.23 10.05
CA GLU A 453 -8.10 14.09 9.43
C GLU A 453 -7.37 15.43 9.24
N PRO A 454 -8.02 16.52 8.79
CA PRO A 454 -7.32 17.78 8.53
C PRO A 454 -6.69 18.38 9.79
N PHE A 455 -7.38 18.29 10.94
CA PHE A 455 -6.87 18.73 12.24
C PHE A 455 -5.66 17.91 12.68
N ALA A 456 -5.80 16.58 12.72
CA ALA A 456 -4.72 15.68 13.13
C ALA A 456 -3.50 15.78 12.19
N THR A 457 -3.73 15.96 10.89
CA THR A 457 -2.68 16.16 9.89
C THR A 457 -1.94 17.47 10.12
N ARG A 458 -2.65 18.57 10.42
CA ARG A 458 -1.96 19.84 10.73
C ARG A 458 -1.11 19.72 11.99
N LEU A 459 -1.63 19.14 13.07
CA LEU A 459 -0.85 18.94 14.30
C LEU A 459 0.41 18.12 14.02
N ARG A 460 0.28 17.05 13.24
CA ARG A 460 1.40 16.22 12.83
C ARG A 460 2.45 16.98 12.00
N SER A 461 2.03 17.85 11.09
CA SER A 461 2.97 18.72 10.37
C SER A 461 3.66 19.70 11.32
N LEU A 462 2.93 20.36 12.23
CA LEU A 462 3.51 21.29 13.22
C LEU A 462 4.54 20.62 14.13
N VAL A 463 4.26 19.41 14.61
CA VAL A 463 5.20 18.65 15.44
C VAL A 463 6.42 18.24 14.61
N ALA A 464 6.26 17.79 13.36
CA ALA A 464 7.38 17.45 12.50
C ALA A 464 8.24 18.68 12.15
N GLU A 465 7.63 19.81 11.80
CA GLU A 465 8.30 21.09 11.54
C GLU A 465 9.09 21.56 12.76
N HIS A 466 8.50 21.47 13.96
CA HIS A 466 9.17 21.85 15.20
C HIS A 466 10.33 20.92 15.55
N ALA A 467 10.16 19.61 15.35
CA ALA A 467 11.23 18.63 15.55
C ALA A 467 12.42 18.90 14.61
N ILE A 468 12.15 19.18 13.33
CA ILE A 468 13.17 19.55 12.34
C ILE A 468 13.91 20.81 12.75
N ALA A 469 13.19 21.87 13.12
CA ALA A 469 13.78 23.17 13.43
C ALA A 469 14.69 23.15 14.68
N HIS A 470 14.41 22.27 15.64
CA HIS A 470 15.11 22.23 16.93
C HIS A 470 15.92 20.96 17.16
N GLY A 471 15.92 20.00 16.23
CA GLY A 471 16.70 18.75 16.33
C GLY A 471 16.18 17.78 17.39
N PHE A 472 14.87 17.55 17.48
CA PHE A 472 14.31 16.52 18.39
C PHE A 472 14.17 15.17 17.70
N ASN A 473 14.53 14.08 18.40
CA ASN A 473 14.21 12.72 17.94
C ASN A 473 12.70 12.54 17.81
N ILE A 474 12.25 11.86 16.75
CA ILE A 474 10.84 11.73 16.42
C ILE A 474 10.50 10.34 15.92
N LEU A 475 9.42 9.77 16.46
CA LEU A 475 8.72 8.62 15.93
C LEU A 475 7.52 9.10 15.11
N TYR A 476 7.58 8.83 13.82
CA TYR A 476 6.56 9.17 12.84
C TYR A 476 5.63 7.97 12.59
N ASP A 477 4.56 7.91 13.39
CA ASP A 477 3.59 6.82 13.37
C ASP A 477 2.61 6.96 12.20
N GLY A 478 2.51 5.91 11.41
CA GLY A 478 1.71 5.85 10.23
C GLY A 478 1.83 4.51 9.53
N THR A 479 1.07 4.35 8.45
CA THR A 479 1.12 3.12 7.65
C THR A 479 2.37 3.04 6.78
N GLY A 480 3.00 4.17 6.45
CA GLY A 480 4.10 4.23 5.47
C GLY A 480 3.69 3.85 4.04
N ILE A 481 2.38 3.72 3.76
CA ILE A 481 1.83 3.09 2.55
C ILE A 481 0.70 3.95 1.94
N PRO A 482 0.74 4.27 0.63
CA PRO A 482 1.87 4.04 -0.27
C PRO A 482 3.07 4.91 0.13
N TYR A 483 4.29 4.41 -0.09
CA TYR A 483 5.50 5.15 0.27
C TYR A 483 5.65 6.46 -0.53
N LYS A 484 5.47 6.39 -1.85
CA LYS A 484 5.50 7.55 -2.76
C LYS A 484 4.11 8.15 -2.98
N PRO A 485 3.99 9.49 -3.13
CA PRO A 485 5.04 10.49 -2.95
C PRO A 485 5.22 10.94 -1.48
N ARG A 486 4.21 10.72 -0.63
CA ARG A 486 4.06 11.34 0.69
C ARG A 486 5.23 11.06 1.65
N TYR A 487 5.55 9.79 1.89
CA TYR A 487 6.55 9.42 2.90
C TYR A 487 7.98 9.59 2.38
N THR A 488 8.19 9.54 1.06
CA THR A 488 9.45 9.93 0.43
C THR A 488 9.81 11.38 0.75
N ALA A 489 8.87 12.32 0.54
CA ALA A 489 9.11 13.74 0.83
C ALA A 489 9.43 13.99 2.31
N ILE A 490 8.76 13.28 3.23
CA ILE A 490 9.05 13.38 4.68
C ILE A 490 10.48 12.91 4.96
N VAL A 491 10.89 11.75 4.46
CA VAL A 491 12.26 11.25 4.67
C VAL A 491 13.30 12.21 4.08
N GLU A 492 13.05 12.77 2.90
CA GLU A 492 13.93 13.76 2.27
C GLU A 492 14.06 15.03 3.12
N GLN A 493 12.96 15.56 3.65
CA GLN A 493 12.97 16.75 4.52
C GLN A 493 13.79 16.53 5.78
N PHE A 494 13.56 15.41 6.49
CA PHE A 494 14.32 15.08 7.69
C PHE A 494 15.80 14.83 7.39
N LYS A 495 16.10 14.12 6.28
CA LYS A 495 17.49 13.89 5.87
C LYS A 495 18.22 15.20 5.55
N ALA A 496 17.55 16.12 4.86
CA ALA A 496 18.08 17.45 4.57
C ALA A 496 18.33 18.29 5.84
N ALA A 497 17.56 18.05 6.90
CA ALA A 497 17.75 18.64 8.23
C ALA A 497 18.82 17.93 9.09
N GLY A 498 19.55 16.95 8.54
CA GLY A 498 20.64 16.27 9.23
C GLY A 498 20.22 15.08 10.09
N PHE A 499 18.98 14.61 9.97
CA PHE A 499 18.52 13.45 10.74
C PHE A 499 19.06 12.13 10.20
N GLN A 500 19.30 11.17 11.10
CA GLN A 500 19.40 9.76 10.74
C GLN A 500 18.00 9.21 10.47
N THR A 501 17.79 8.61 9.30
CA THR A 501 16.46 8.20 8.85
C THR A 501 16.32 6.69 8.86
N GLN A 502 15.35 6.20 9.64
CA GLN A 502 15.06 4.77 9.77
C GLN A 502 13.58 4.49 9.53
N ILE A 503 13.30 3.44 8.73
CA ILE A 503 11.98 2.84 8.62
C ILE A 503 11.99 1.45 9.26
N THR A 504 11.02 1.19 10.11
CA THR A 504 10.74 -0.16 10.60
C THR A 504 9.38 -0.59 10.07
N ALA A 505 9.41 -1.57 9.18
CA ALA A 505 8.22 -2.22 8.65
C ALA A 505 7.82 -3.41 9.53
N VAL A 506 6.54 -3.54 9.82
CA VAL A 506 5.98 -4.71 10.50
C VAL A 506 4.90 -5.33 9.65
N ASP A 507 5.09 -6.62 9.34
CA ASP A 507 4.17 -7.42 8.56
C ASP A 507 3.47 -8.48 9.40
N ALA A 508 2.21 -8.75 9.09
CA ALA A 508 1.41 -9.82 9.68
C ALA A 508 0.55 -10.46 8.59
N PHE A 509 0.24 -11.75 8.67
CA PHE A 509 -0.61 -12.40 7.67
C PHE A 509 -2.00 -11.77 7.59
N LEU A 510 -2.42 -11.44 6.37
CA LEU A 510 -3.73 -10.85 6.14
C LEU A 510 -4.82 -11.89 6.40
N VAL A 511 -4.67 -13.06 5.78
CA VAL A 511 -5.41 -14.30 6.02
C VAL A 511 -4.36 -15.38 6.26
N LYS A 512 -4.66 -16.35 7.13
CA LYS A 512 -3.76 -17.48 7.35
C LYS A 512 -3.85 -18.42 6.15
N PRO A 513 -2.71 -18.86 5.58
CA PRO A 513 -2.72 -19.94 4.62
C PRO A 513 -3.16 -21.23 5.30
N GLU A 514 -4.05 -21.95 4.62
CA GLU A 514 -4.54 -23.26 5.07
C GLU A 514 -3.37 -24.23 5.28
N GLY A 515 -3.42 -25.01 6.36
CA GLY A 515 -2.40 -26.02 6.70
C GLY A 515 -1.12 -25.46 7.33
N ARG A 516 -1.08 -24.16 7.66
CA ARG A 516 0.02 -23.51 8.38
C ARG A 516 -0.44 -22.85 9.68
N GLU A 517 -1.59 -23.23 10.20
CA GLU A 517 -2.19 -22.66 11.41
C GLU A 517 -1.29 -22.84 12.64
N ASP A 518 -0.63 -24.00 12.74
CA ASP A 518 0.31 -24.33 13.82
C ASP A 518 1.59 -23.49 13.76
N GLU A 519 2.00 -23.04 12.57
CA GLU A 519 3.16 -22.15 12.40
C GLU A 519 2.84 -20.70 12.77
N LEU A 520 1.56 -20.33 12.76
CA LEU A 520 1.06 -18.95 12.84
C LEU A 520 0.09 -18.82 14.02
N PRO A 521 0.56 -18.81 15.28
CA PRO A 521 -0.31 -18.75 16.44
C PRO A 521 -1.16 -17.48 16.49
N ARG A 522 -0.65 -16.34 16.00
CA ARG A 522 -1.39 -15.07 16.03
C ARG A 522 -2.60 -15.09 15.11
N SER A 523 -3.71 -14.51 15.55
CA SER A 523 -4.88 -14.27 14.69
C SER A 523 -4.50 -13.47 13.43
N ALA A 524 -5.13 -13.84 12.31
CA ALA A 524 -5.01 -13.06 11.07
C ALA A 524 -5.42 -11.60 11.30
N VAL A 525 -4.94 -10.69 10.45
CA VAL A 525 -5.29 -9.26 10.55
C VAL A 525 -6.81 -9.07 10.53
N VAL A 526 -7.53 -9.81 9.68
CA VAL A 526 -9.00 -9.74 9.60
C VAL A 526 -9.64 -10.01 10.96
N CYS A 527 -9.29 -11.13 11.58
CA CYS A 527 -9.80 -11.49 12.90
C CYS A 527 -9.40 -10.46 13.96
N SER A 528 -8.19 -9.91 13.87
CA SER A 528 -7.71 -8.88 14.80
C SER A 528 -8.53 -7.59 14.71
N VAL A 529 -8.94 -7.18 13.50
CA VAL A 529 -9.78 -5.99 13.32
C VAL A 529 -11.22 -6.26 13.76
N LYS A 530 -11.77 -7.44 13.47
CA LYS A 530 -13.10 -7.85 13.97
C LYS A 530 -13.13 -7.90 15.50
N GLN A 531 -12.15 -8.52 16.13
CA GLN A 531 -12.02 -8.57 17.59
C GLN A 531 -11.84 -7.17 18.20
N ARG A 532 -11.04 -6.30 17.56
CA ARG A 532 -10.91 -4.91 17.99
C ARG A 532 -12.26 -4.18 17.93
N PHE A 533 -13.06 -4.42 16.91
CA PHE A 533 -14.41 -3.86 16.83
C PHE A 533 -15.29 -4.39 17.96
N GLU A 534 -15.32 -5.69 18.22
CA GLU A 534 -16.10 -6.27 19.33
C GLU A 534 -15.71 -5.67 20.69
N GLN A 535 -14.42 -5.38 20.90
CA GLN A 535 -13.91 -4.83 22.15
C GLN A 535 -14.09 -3.31 22.29
N THR A 536 -13.96 -2.58 21.19
CA THR A 536 -13.83 -1.10 21.23
C THR A 536 -14.93 -0.37 20.46
N GLY A 537 -15.82 -1.10 19.78
CA GLY A 537 -16.79 -0.56 18.82
C GLY A 537 -16.16 -0.05 17.51
N ARG A 538 -14.83 -0.14 17.35
CA ARG A 538 -14.11 0.55 16.26
C ARG A 538 -13.44 -0.41 15.27
N ALA A 539 -13.69 -0.21 13.99
CA ALA A 539 -13.00 -0.88 12.89
C ALA A 539 -12.64 0.09 11.77
N LEU A 540 -11.57 -0.24 11.04
CA LEU A 540 -11.23 0.41 9.79
C LEU A 540 -12.05 -0.22 8.65
N PRO A 541 -12.45 0.56 7.63
CA PRO A 541 -13.07 0.01 6.44
C PRO A 541 -12.22 -1.10 5.81
N TRP A 542 -12.88 -2.16 5.31
CA TRP A 542 -12.23 -3.32 4.69
C TRP A 542 -11.26 -2.90 3.60
N VAL A 543 -11.73 -2.07 2.66
CA VAL A 543 -10.95 -1.61 1.52
C VAL A 543 -9.65 -0.92 1.95
N VAL A 544 -9.69 -0.13 3.03
CA VAL A 544 -8.50 0.54 3.57
C VAL A 544 -7.55 -0.49 4.20
N THR A 545 -8.08 -1.42 4.99
CA THR A 545 -7.26 -2.46 5.64
C THR A 545 -6.54 -3.32 4.62
N ILE A 546 -7.25 -3.80 3.60
CA ILE A 546 -6.71 -4.67 2.55
C ILE A 546 -5.72 -3.94 1.66
N ASP A 547 -6.06 -2.73 1.20
CA ASP A 547 -5.18 -1.93 0.34
C ASP A 547 -3.81 -1.72 0.97
N LYS A 548 -3.76 -1.39 2.27
CA LYS A 548 -2.48 -1.19 2.97
C LYS A 548 -1.65 -2.48 3.06
N HIS A 549 -2.27 -3.62 3.36
CA HIS A 549 -1.52 -4.89 3.43
C HIS A 549 -1.01 -5.36 2.07
N ILE A 550 -1.81 -5.24 1.01
CA ILE A 550 -1.42 -5.64 -0.35
C ILE A 550 -0.32 -4.72 -0.91
N ARG A 551 -0.34 -3.42 -0.61
CA ARG A 551 0.67 -2.45 -1.06
C ARG A 551 1.92 -2.37 -0.19
N ALA A 552 1.93 -3.00 0.98
CA ALA A 552 3.07 -2.96 1.91
C ALA A 552 4.39 -3.43 1.25
N PRO A 553 4.42 -4.53 0.46
CA PRO A 553 5.67 -5.00 -0.14
C PRO A 553 6.24 -4.04 -1.18
N ASP A 554 5.39 -3.42 -2.00
CA ASP A 554 5.84 -2.43 -2.99
C ASP A 554 6.39 -1.16 -2.31
N SER A 555 5.72 -0.72 -1.24
CA SER A 555 6.18 0.41 -0.43
C SER A 555 7.53 0.11 0.24
N PHE A 556 7.71 -1.10 0.77
CA PHE A 556 8.97 -1.55 1.37
C PHE A 556 10.12 -1.59 0.35
N LEU A 557 9.93 -2.26 -0.79
CA LEU A 557 10.95 -2.39 -1.84
C LEU A 557 11.29 -1.03 -2.49
N THR A 558 10.32 -0.13 -2.57
CA THR A 558 10.54 1.24 -3.04
C THR A 558 11.35 2.06 -2.02
N ALA A 559 11.01 1.96 -0.73
CA ALA A 559 11.73 2.64 0.35
C ALA A 559 13.16 2.12 0.49
N LEU A 560 13.38 0.81 0.31
CA LEU A 560 14.70 0.20 0.31
C LEU A 560 15.65 0.90 -0.67
N GLN A 561 15.17 1.30 -1.85
CA GLN A 561 16.01 1.95 -2.86
C GLN A 561 16.16 3.47 -2.66
N HIS A 562 15.57 4.04 -1.61
CA HIS A 562 15.58 5.49 -1.39
C HIS A 562 16.90 5.96 -0.75
N SER A 563 17.66 6.79 -1.47
CA SER A 563 18.97 7.29 -1.01
C SER A 563 18.93 8.10 0.28
N ALA A 564 17.85 8.84 0.54
CA ALA A 564 17.72 9.63 1.77
C ALA A 564 17.32 8.79 3.00
N LEU A 565 16.92 7.53 2.80
CA LEU A 565 16.66 6.58 3.87
C LEU A 565 17.95 5.83 4.23
N GLU A 566 18.43 5.90 5.46
CA GLU A 566 19.67 5.21 5.86
C GLU A 566 19.43 3.75 6.25
N LYS A 567 18.33 3.49 6.96
CA LYS A 567 18.03 2.16 7.47
C LYS A 567 16.59 1.76 7.19
N ILE A 568 16.38 0.53 6.71
CA ILE A 568 15.08 -0.11 6.68
C ILE A 568 15.16 -1.52 7.28
N SER A 569 14.14 -1.91 8.03
CA SER A 569 14.02 -3.26 8.59
C SER A 569 12.60 -3.78 8.43
N LEU A 570 12.45 -5.10 8.31
CA LEU A 570 11.19 -5.81 8.24
C LEU A 570 11.09 -6.78 9.40
N PHE A 571 10.08 -6.60 10.23
CA PHE A 571 9.70 -7.52 11.28
C PHE A 571 8.44 -8.28 10.88
N ALA A 572 8.39 -9.54 11.28
CA ALA A 572 7.19 -10.36 11.21
C ALA A 572 6.51 -10.38 12.58
N ASN A 573 5.18 -10.37 12.54
CA ASN A 573 4.33 -10.41 13.70
C ASN A 573 3.38 -11.60 13.64
N ASP A 574 3.96 -12.79 13.58
CA ASP A 574 3.21 -14.02 13.38
C ASP A 574 3.22 -14.94 14.62
N GLY A 575 4.16 -14.69 15.56
CA GLY A 575 4.31 -15.43 16.80
C GLY A 575 3.37 -14.97 17.92
N ASP A 576 3.69 -15.33 19.16
CA ASP A 576 2.91 -14.86 20.32
C ASP A 576 2.85 -13.33 20.40
N ARG A 577 1.87 -12.82 21.16
CA ARG A 577 1.75 -11.39 21.44
C ARG A 577 3.11 -10.80 21.87
N ASP A 578 3.49 -9.70 21.24
CA ASP A 578 4.75 -8.96 21.48
C ASP A 578 6.05 -9.72 21.14
N LYS A 579 5.97 -10.85 20.43
CA LYS A 579 7.13 -11.59 19.91
C LYS A 579 7.39 -11.31 18.43
N HIS A 580 7.65 -10.05 18.10
CA HIS A 580 8.16 -9.69 16.77
C HIS A 580 9.52 -10.32 16.53
N TYR A 581 9.79 -10.77 15.29
CA TYR A 581 11.11 -11.26 14.88
C TYR A 581 11.57 -10.62 13.59
N LEU A 582 12.88 -10.42 13.46
CA LEU A 582 13.48 -9.76 12.31
C LEU A 582 13.51 -10.70 11.09
N VAL A 583 12.87 -10.28 10.00
CA VAL A 583 12.85 -10.98 8.71
C VAL A 583 14.00 -10.51 7.84
N ALA A 584 14.21 -9.19 7.77
CA ALA A 584 15.26 -8.60 6.95
C ALA A 584 15.66 -7.21 7.45
N GLU A 585 16.89 -6.77 7.14
CA GLU A 585 17.33 -5.39 7.38
C GLU A 585 18.34 -4.93 6.33
N SER A 586 18.40 -3.62 6.09
CA SER A 586 19.32 -3.02 5.12
C SER A 586 20.66 -2.63 5.72
N PHE A 587 21.70 -2.67 4.90
CA PHE A 587 23.03 -2.16 5.20
C PHE A 587 23.59 -1.44 3.97
N ASP A 588 24.39 -0.41 4.21
CA ASP A 588 25.25 0.15 3.17
C ASP A 588 26.51 -0.71 3.08
N LEU A 589 26.70 -1.34 1.92
CA LEU A 589 27.72 -2.35 1.65
C LEU A 589 28.71 -1.85 0.58
N ASN A 590 29.97 -2.24 0.74
CA ASN A 590 31.01 -2.04 -0.26
C ASN A 590 31.23 -3.32 -1.11
N ASP A 591 32.15 -3.27 -2.07
CA ASP A 591 32.46 -4.40 -2.95
C ASP A 591 33.06 -5.61 -2.20
N GLU A 592 33.74 -5.40 -1.07
CA GLU A 592 34.28 -6.48 -0.23
C GLU A 592 33.15 -7.21 0.52
N ASP A 593 32.19 -6.46 1.07
CA ASP A 593 31.01 -7.03 1.72
C ASP A 593 30.20 -7.89 0.74
N ILE A 594 30.01 -7.41 -0.50
CA ILE A 594 29.33 -8.18 -1.55
C ILE A 594 30.09 -9.47 -1.87
N ARG A 595 31.42 -9.39 -2.03
CA ARG A 595 32.26 -10.57 -2.25
C ARG A 595 32.18 -11.54 -1.06
N ALA A 596 32.06 -11.04 0.17
CA ALA A 596 31.85 -11.88 1.35
C ALA A 596 30.48 -12.57 1.32
N LEU A 597 29.40 -11.84 1.01
CA LEU A 597 28.05 -12.43 0.84
C LEU A 597 28.05 -13.53 -0.22
N HIS A 598 28.65 -13.27 -1.38
CA HIS A 598 28.72 -14.23 -2.48
C HIS A 598 29.48 -15.50 -2.10
N ARG A 599 30.67 -15.35 -1.49
CA ARG A 599 31.49 -16.49 -1.03
C ARG A 599 30.75 -17.34 0.00
N ASN A 600 30.11 -16.71 0.99
CA ASN A 600 29.40 -17.43 2.04
C ASN A 600 28.14 -18.13 1.51
N GLN A 601 27.41 -17.52 0.58
CA GLN A 601 26.26 -18.18 -0.07
C GLN A 601 26.71 -19.41 -0.86
N LEU A 602 27.79 -19.31 -1.65
CA LEU A 602 28.30 -20.42 -2.46
C LEU A 602 28.92 -21.54 -1.62
N SER A 603 29.41 -21.23 -0.42
CA SER A 603 29.98 -22.21 0.53
C SER A 603 29.00 -22.70 1.59
N SER A 604 27.72 -22.29 1.54
CA SER A 604 26.70 -22.66 2.52
C SER A 604 27.03 -22.26 3.96
N SER A 605 27.62 -21.07 4.15
CA SER A 605 27.97 -20.48 5.46
C SER A 605 27.36 -19.10 5.68
N LEU A 606 26.31 -18.74 4.94
CA LEU A 606 25.71 -17.41 4.97
C LEU A 606 25.04 -17.10 6.31
N SER A 607 24.37 -18.07 6.93
CA SER A 607 23.72 -17.92 8.24
C SER A 607 24.71 -17.55 9.35
N SER A 608 25.86 -18.23 9.40
CA SER A 608 26.95 -17.92 10.33
C SER A 608 27.54 -16.52 10.08
N HIS A 609 27.68 -16.14 8.82
CA HIS A 609 28.14 -14.80 8.45
C HIS A 609 27.14 -13.72 8.88
N PHE A 610 25.84 -13.95 8.72
CA PHE A 610 24.78 -13.05 9.18
C PHE A 610 24.79 -12.88 10.69
N LYS A 611 24.98 -13.96 11.46
CA LYS A 611 25.16 -13.85 12.92
C LYS A 611 26.34 -12.95 13.28
N THR A 612 27.47 -13.09 12.57
CA THR A 612 28.64 -12.22 12.75
C THR A 612 28.33 -10.75 12.42
N ILE A 613 27.58 -10.48 11.35
CA ILE A 613 27.16 -9.11 11.00
C ILE A 613 26.26 -8.53 12.09
N ILE A 614 25.30 -9.29 12.59
CA ILE A 614 24.41 -8.86 13.67
C ILE A 614 25.22 -8.49 14.92
N GLU A 615 26.15 -9.33 15.35
CA GLU A 615 26.96 -9.11 16.56
C GLU A 615 27.94 -7.93 16.43
N ARG A 616 28.49 -7.71 15.23
CA ARG A 616 29.61 -6.78 15.04
C ARG A 616 29.19 -5.44 14.44
N HIS A 617 28.26 -5.42 13.49
CA HIS A 617 27.96 -4.23 12.72
C HIS A 617 27.14 -3.20 13.53
N PRO A 618 27.60 -1.93 13.65
CA PRO A 618 26.95 -0.93 14.51
C PRO A 618 25.53 -0.54 14.06
N GLN A 619 25.21 -0.75 12.78
CA GLN A 619 23.86 -0.51 12.25
C GLN A 619 22.90 -1.70 12.41
N SER A 620 23.30 -2.83 13.02
CA SER A 620 22.37 -3.95 13.21
C SER A 620 21.24 -3.56 14.17
N VAL A 621 20.00 -3.81 13.76
CA VAL A 621 18.82 -3.50 14.59
C VAL A 621 18.80 -4.34 15.86
N LEU A 622 19.13 -5.64 15.78
CA LEU A 622 19.12 -6.51 16.97
C LEU A 622 20.21 -6.13 17.96
N LYS A 623 21.39 -5.72 17.47
CA LYS A 623 22.47 -5.21 18.32
C LYS A 623 22.04 -3.97 19.10
N LYS A 624 21.40 -3.02 18.41
CA LYS A 624 20.84 -1.81 19.04
C LYS A 624 19.74 -2.13 20.04
N LEU A 625 18.83 -3.05 19.72
CA LEU A 625 17.77 -3.50 20.64
C LEU A 625 18.33 -4.22 21.88
N ALA A 626 19.46 -4.90 21.73
CA ALA A 626 20.15 -5.59 22.81
C ALA A 626 21.08 -4.68 23.62
N ASN A 627 21.25 -3.41 23.26
CA ASN A 627 22.27 -2.53 23.86
C ASN A 627 23.66 -3.18 23.91
N ASP A 628 24.07 -3.80 22.81
CA ASP A 628 25.33 -4.55 22.66
C ASP A 628 25.48 -5.79 23.57
N ASP A 629 24.44 -6.23 24.29
CA ASP A 629 24.46 -7.43 25.12
C ASP A 629 24.36 -8.72 24.30
N ALA A 630 25.39 -9.57 24.38
CA ALA A 630 25.49 -10.79 23.57
C ALA A 630 24.39 -11.81 23.88
N ASP A 631 24.00 -11.96 25.16
CA ASP A 631 22.96 -12.90 25.57
C ASP A 631 21.59 -12.44 25.06
N SER A 632 21.31 -11.14 25.11
CA SER A 632 20.11 -10.53 24.55
C SER A 632 20.06 -10.67 23.02
N ILE A 633 21.19 -10.49 22.30
CA ILE A 633 21.25 -10.73 20.85
C ILE A 633 20.86 -12.18 20.54
N GLU A 634 21.39 -13.15 21.28
CA GLU A 634 21.06 -14.57 21.10
C GLU A 634 19.58 -14.85 21.38
N GLN A 635 18.98 -14.21 22.38
CA GLN A 635 17.54 -14.30 22.64
C GLN A 635 16.70 -13.72 21.48
N TRP A 636 17.10 -12.59 20.93
CA TRP A 636 16.43 -11.99 19.76
C TRP A 636 16.55 -12.87 18.52
N LEU A 637 17.72 -13.48 18.28
CA LEU A 637 17.93 -14.43 17.18
C LEU A 637 17.03 -15.66 17.32
N LYS A 638 16.88 -16.20 18.54
CA LYS A 638 16.02 -17.36 18.83
C LYS A 638 14.53 -17.10 18.58
N ARG A 639 14.09 -15.83 18.49
CA ARG A 639 12.70 -15.50 18.10
C ARG A 639 12.41 -15.82 16.63
N ASN A 640 13.43 -15.85 15.76
CA ASN A 640 13.24 -16.27 14.37
C ASN A 640 13.18 -17.81 14.34
N PRO A 641 12.00 -18.41 14.05
CA PRO A 641 11.79 -19.85 14.22
C PRO A 641 12.64 -20.71 13.27
N VAL A 642 13.16 -20.12 12.18
CA VAL A 642 13.86 -20.85 11.11
C VAL A 642 15.09 -20.09 10.63
N PHE A 643 15.89 -19.55 11.55
CA PHE A 643 17.20 -18.96 11.22
C PHE A 643 18.24 -20.05 10.95
N LYS A 644 18.32 -20.51 9.69
CA LYS A 644 19.23 -21.57 9.25
C LYS A 644 19.66 -21.38 7.80
N GLU A 645 20.73 -22.05 7.39
CA GLU A 645 21.35 -21.87 6.06
C GLU A 645 20.36 -22.01 4.89
N SER A 646 19.40 -22.95 4.97
CA SER A 646 18.42 -23.17 3.91
C SER A 646 17.36 -22.06 3.77
N ASN A 647 17.34 -21.07 4.68
CA ASN A 647 16.31 -20.05 4.78
C ASN A 647 16.87 -18.63 4.95
N VAL A 648 18.15 -18.41 4.62
CA VAL A 648 18.79 -17.10 4.57
C VAL A 648 19.16 -16.72 3.14
N GLY A 649 19.20 -15.42 2.86
CA GLY A 649 19.53 -14.87 1.56
C GLY A 649 19.76 -13.37 1.62
N TYR A 650 19.97 -12.73 0.48
CA TYR A 650 20.13 -11.28 0.43
C TYR A 650 19.61 -10.72 -0.89
N GLN A 651 19.42 -9.40 -0.96
CA GLN A 651 19.23 -8.65 -2.20
C GLN A 651 20.22 -7.48 -2.24
N ILE A 652 20.64 -7.07 -3.45
CA ILE A 652 21.61 -5.99 -3.63
C ILE A 652 21.00 -4.96 -4.59
N TYR A 653 21.00 -3.71 -4.16
CA TYR A 653 20.56 -2.55 -4.93
C TYR A 653 21.73 -1.59 -5.09
N ARG A 654 22.00 -1.16 -6.33
CA ARG A 654 23.11 -0.25 -6.60
C ARG A 654 22.67 1.20 -6.35
N THR A 655 23.42 1.94 -5.54
CA THR A 655 23.33 3.40 -5.41
C THR A 655 24.56 4.03 -6.09
N GLN A 656 24.60 5.37 -6.26
CA GLN A 656 25.60 6.03 -7.10
C GLN A 656 27.06 5.65 -6.74
N ASN A 657 27.37 5.49 -5.45
CA ASN A 657 28.73 5.25 -4.94
C ASN A 657 28.86 4.06 -3.95
N HIS A 658 27.79 3.35 -3.63
CA HIS A 658 27.80 2.19 -2.74
C HIS A 658 26.70 1.20 -3.16
N TYR A 659 26.53 0.11 -2.40
CA TYR A 659 25.42 -0.79 -2.57
C TYR A 659 24.57 -0.81 -1.33
N ARG A 660 23.27 -0.92 -1.52
CA ARG A 660 22.35 -1.24 -0.45
C ARG A 660 22.07 -2.73 -0.46
N GLY A 661 22.57 -3.43 0.54
CA GLY A 661 22.26 -4.83 0.78
C GLY A 661 21.06 -4.97 1.69
N LEU A 662 20.07 -5.77 1.30
CA LEU A 662 19.04 -6.27 2.20
C LEU A 662 19.43 -7.68 2.63
N LEU A 663 19.80 -7.86 3.89
CA LEU A 663 20.08 -9.18 4.46
C LEU A 663 18.76 -9.79 4.91
N ILE A 664 18.45 -11.00 4.46
CA ILE A 664 17.19 -11.69 4.68
C ILE A 664 17.45 -12.89 5.58
N TYR A 665 17.01 -12.79 6.83
CA TYR A 665 17.16 -13.80 7.87
C TYR A 665 16.05 -14.86 7.83
N ASN A 666 14.98 -14.63 7.07
CA ASN A 666 13.92 -15.60 6.82
C ASN A 666 13.36 -15.44 5.39
N VAL A 667 13.93 -16.18 4.44
CA VAL A 667 13.59 -16.10 3.01
C VAL A 667 12.16 -16.53 2.73
N ARG A 668 11.69 -17.61 3.37
CA ARG A 668 10.28 -18.07 3.26
C ARG A 668 9.32 -16.93 3.62
N ARG A 669 9.55 -16.27 4.76
CA ARG A 669 8.68 -15.19 5.22
C ARG A 669 8.75 -13.93 4.36
N MET A 670 9.94 -13.61 3.82
CA MET A 670 10.09 -12.54 2.84
C MET A 670 9.30 -12.84 1.56
N ALA A 671 9.30 -14.10 1.09
CA ALA A 671 8.47 -14.51 -0.04
C ALA A 671 6.97 -14.36 0.29
N ASP A 672 6.53 -14.87 1.44
CA ASP A 672 5.13 -14.75 1.92
C ASP A 672 4.66 -13.27 1.97
N PHE A 673 5.56 -12.36 2.37
CA PHE A 673 5.31 -10.92 2.38
C PHE A 673 5.08 -10.38 0.96
N ILE A 674 5.97 -10.67 0.02
CA ILE A 674 5.88 -10.21 -1.37
C ILE A 674 4.64 -10.79 -2.07
N GLU A 675 4.29 -12.03 -1.77
CA GLU A 675 3.14 -12.73 -2.35
C GLU A 675 1.80 -12.04 -2.10
N LYS A 676 1.67 -11.20 -1.06
CA LYS A 676 0.47 -10.38 -0.82
C LYS A 676 0.09 -9.51 -2.02
N ARG A 677 1.07 -9.12 -2.86
CA ARG A 677 0.80 -8.35 -4.09
C ARG A 677 0.01 -9.13 -5.14
N GLN A 678 -0.13 -10.44 -4.98
CA GLN A 678 -0.90 -11.29 -5.86
C GLN A 678 -2.39 -11.39 -5.46
N LEU A 679 -2.76 -10.82 -4.32
CA LEU A 679 -4.13 -10.77 -3.84
C LEU A 679 -4.95 -9.70 -4.58
N ASN A 680 -6.27 -9.90 -4.60
CA ASN A 680 -7.21 -8.97 -5.19
C ASN A 680 -7.60 -7.85 -4.21
N PRO A 681 -7.23 -6.59 -4.47
CA PRO A 681 -7.60 -5.48 -3.59
C PRO A 681 -9.09 -5.12 -3.65
N ASN A 682 -9.82 -5.61 -4.66
CA ASN A 682 -11.24 -5.28 -4.88
C ASN A 682 -12.21 -6.30 -4.26
N ALA A 683 -11.69 -7.32 -3.58
CA ALA A 683 -12.50 -8.29 -2.86
C ALA A 683 -13.26 -7.62 -1.72
N SER A 684 -14.50 -8.04 -1.48
CA SER A 684 -15.36 -7.59 -0.37
C SER A 684 -15.28 -8.50 0.87
N GLY A 685 -14.61 -9.65 0.74
CA GLY A 685 -14.41 -10.64 1.80
C GLY A 685 -13.21 -11.53 1.50
N GLU A 686 -12.88 -12.43 2.43
CA GLU A 686 -11.66 -13.23 2.39
C GLU A 686 -11.57 -14.16 1.17
N GLU A 687 -12.68 -14.84 0.81
CA GLU A 687 -12.73 -15.76 -0.34
C GLU A 687 -12.35 -15.07 -1.65
N GLY A 688 -12.79 -13.82 -1.84
CA GLY A 688 -12.50 -13.04 -3.04
C GLY A 688 -11.04 -12.58 -3.16
N LEU A 689 -10.25 -12.59 -2.07
CA LEU A 689 -8.87 -12.12 -2.09
C LEU A 689 -7.98 -12.96 -3.02
N LEU A 690 -8.26 -14.26 -3.14
CA LEU A 690 -7.48 -15.18 -3.98
C LEU A 690 -7.85 -15.08 -5.47
N HIS A 691 -8.94 -14.39 -5.84
CA HIS A 691 -9.33 -14.24 -7.24
C HIS A 691 -8.28 -13.45 -8.04
N LYS A 692 -7.71 -14.02 -9.09
CA LYS A 692 -6.70 -13.35 -9.93
C LYS A 692 -7.29 -12.18 -10.72
N SER A 693 -6.77 -11.00 -10.44
CA SER A 693 -6.98 -9.84 -11.31
C SER A 693 -6.38 -10.05 -12.69
N GLU A 694 -6.81 -9.26 -13.68
CA GLU A 694 -6.29 -9.31 -15.05
C GLU A 694 -4.77 -9.04 -15.12
N ASN A 695 -4.26 -8.20 -14.20
CA ASN A 695 -2.83 -7.92 -14.09
C ASN A 695 -1.99 -9.16 -13.70
N LEU A 696 -2.63 -10.26 -13.30
CA LEU A 696 -2.01 -11.55 -13.00
C LEU A 696 -2.35 -12.63 -14.04
N ALA A 697 -2.96 -12.27 -15.17
CA ALA A 697 -3.35 -13.22 -16.21
C ALA A 697 -2.17 -14.04 -16.75
N PHE A 698 -0.94 -13.53 -16.68
CA PHE A 698 0.25 -14.29 -17.05
C PHE A 698 0.72 -15.32 -16.03
N HIS A 699 0.23 -15.25 -14.77
CA HIS A 699 0.70 -16.11 -13.70
C HIS A 699 -0.04 -17.46 -13.71
N VAL A 700 0.56 -18.43 -14.39
CA VAL A 700 0.06 -19.81 -14.46
C VAL A 700 0.71 -20.65 -13.36
N ASP A 701 -0.09 -21.12 -12.41
CA ASP A 701 0.33 -22.06 -11.35
C ASP A 701 -0.32 -23.44 -11.57
N PRO A 702 0.43 -24.46 -12.02
CA PRO A 702 -0.04 -25.84 -12.19
C PRO A 702 -0.53 -26.50 -10.91
N GLN A 703 -0.22 -25.94 -9.76
CA GLN A 703 -0.63 -26.45 -8.45
C GLN A 703 -1.88 -25.74 -7.92
N ALA A 704 -2.39 -24.73 -8.61
CA ALA A 704 -3.64 -24.08 -8.23
C ALA A 704 -4.83 -24.98 -8.59
N LYS A 705 -5.85 -25.00 -7.73
CA LYS A 705 -7.11 -25.74 -7.97
C LYS A 705 -7.78 -25.28 -9.26
N GLU A 706 -7.79 -23.96 -9.49
CA GLU A 706 -8.39 -23.32 -10.64
C GLU A 706 -7.47 -22.19 -11.13
N ALA A 707 -7.39 -21.98 -12.45
CA ALA A 707 -6.40 -21.06 -13.02
C ALA A 707 -6.63 -19.59 -12.65
N TRP A 708 -7.89 -19.21 -12.39
CA TRP A 708 -8.30 -17.87 -11.94
C TRP A 708 -8.17 -17.66 -10.42
N ILE A 709 -7.69 -18.66 -9.67
CA ILE A 709 -7.45 -18.56 -8.22
C ILE A 709 -5.93 -18.59 -7.97
N THR A 710 -5.43 -17.63 -7.20
CA THR A 710 -4.03 -17.61 -6.73
C THR A 710 -3.89 -18.54 -5.53
N ARG A 711 -2.84 -19.36 -5.56
CA ARG A 711 -2.38 -20.10 -4.38
C ARG A 711 -1.24 -19.32 -3.72
N LEU A 712 -1.35 -19.09 -2.42
CA LEU A 712 -0.34 -18.36 -1.65
C LEU A 712 0.38 -19.27 -0.65
N GLN A 713 1.61 -18.88 -0.30
CA GLN A 713 2.27 -19.23 0.96
C GLN A 713 2.42 -20.73 1.22
N ASP A 714 2.59 -21.47 0.12
CA ASP A 714 2.76 -22.92 0.07
C ASP A 714 1.59 -23.69 0.69
N ALA A 715 0.37 -23.16 0.59
CA ALA A 715 -0.86 -23.89 0.93
C ALA A 715 -0.83 -25.30 0.28
N PRO A 716 -1.18 -26.35 1.05
CA PRO A 716 -1.09 -27.73 0.60
C PRO A 716 -1.94 -27.95 -0.65
N LEU A 717 -1.58 -28.98 -1.41
CA LEU A 717 -2.41 -29.43 -2.51
C LEU A 717 -3.75 -29.92 -1.92
N PRO A 718 -4.89 -29.54 -2.51
CA PRO A 718 -6.19 -30.08 -2.12
C PRO A 718 -6.27 -31.60 -2.31
#